data_AF-A0A2E7ZMJ7-F1
#
_entry.id   AF-A0A2E7ZMJ7-F1
#
_cell.length_a   1.000
_cell.length_b   1.000
_cell.length_c   1.000
_cell.angle_alpha   90.00
_cell.angle_beta   90.00
_cell.angle_gamma   90.00
#
_symmetry.space_group_name_H-M   'P 1'
#
loop_
_entity.id
_entity.type
_entity.pdbx_description
1 polymer ?
#
loop_
_entity_poly.entity_id
_entity_poly.type
_entity_poly.pdbx_seq_one_letter_code
_entity_poly.pdbx_strand_id
1 'polypeptide(L)'
;MYQQIYVPVDNSPYSDEAAHLAARIGQATEAHLYGCHVYAAKLHDRRFRTMESGLPEEFQQERELEKQRRIHDSLITKGLELITDSYLMVMAEACRKSGLEFTGISLEGTNWKELVKDIEEHSYDLVVMGANGMGRVPESLLGSVTERVARRIHTDLLIVKDLMQDKPEGDKIVVCLDGSERSFGGLKAALELGALFGKQVEALSAFDPYFHYGMFQSLNQVLSDKARKVFKFEEQEKLHEEIIDGGLAKIYQSHLDIAGRIAKDEGVELQTRLLDGKAWKTVLAHIRKDPPWLLVLGRTGIHSSKGMDIGGNTENLLRLAPCNILMMETEFSPPVQYQAEETIGWTLEARQGMKKVPEMARGVAMKAIQQHAVAEGYTMITSGVVEKAVRALLPPQARAAMGIDITSSTSGETEASETFQLTFQCPSCQYVHHHQRPIKCPVCGEEGRGFRILDSSPLTESPQQQGITETTFDGRQLTWTPEARMRLNHVPPGDAREQLRIKLEKRAHVRHQQMITEESVQAALEEEPTEDSLSLQWSDEAVKRLSRVPEGFMRHAAQTSIEEYALEQQLECIDLDVAESGLQRAREKMQKTMEGGMKPHSEDGNEKHVSTIEDDPQTPDVFECQLCGFTEEGLSPKVCRVCQSSDFKRLSMEERRIASDAAFRILEWEDEARERVNRVPSGFMREMTRNRIEQWARKFNKSRVTLEIVEAKYNSWGEGSRSLSSRLTWTEDAKVRIERVPDFIRPMVQVEVERQALGQGMEAVDGVMLDRIMEQWGALKKFHHASSA
;
A
#
# COMPACT_ATOMS: atom_id res chain seq x y z
N MET A 1 24.34 -12.12 18.57
CA MET A 1 23.03 -11.74 19.13
C MET A 1 23.18 -10.56 20.09
N TYR A 2 22.06 -9.97 20.52
CA TYR A 2 21.92 -8.84 21.45
C TYR A 2 22.80 -8.95 22.71
N GLN A 3 23.68 -7.97 22.91
CA GLN A 3 24.60 -7.86 24.05
C GLN A 3 24.19 -6.76 25.04
N GLN A 4 23.53 -5.71 24.57
CA GLN A 4 23.00 -4.62 25.39
C GLN A 4 21.48 -4.52 25.21
N ILE A 5 20.72 -4.89 26.24
CA ILE A 5 19.26 -4.94 26.19
C ILE A 5 18.68 -3.83 27.07
N TYR A 6 17.89 -2.95 26.48
CA TYR A 6 17.25 -1.82 27.16
C TYR A 6 15.77 -2.10 27.42
N VAL A 7 15.32 -1.86 28.65
CA VAL A 7 13.96 -2.17 29.10
C VAL A 7 13.35 -0.97 29.82
N PRO A 8 12.42 -0.24 29.19
CA PRO A 8 11.60 0.74 29.88
C PRO A 8 10.68 0.02 30.88
N VAL A 9 10.72 0.42 32.14
CA VAL A 9 9.89 -0.17 33.21
C VAL A 9 8.92 0.85 33.78
N ASP A 10 7.69 0.42 34.07
CA ASP A 10 6.67 1.23 34.75
C ASP A 10 5.82 0.43 35.75
N ASN A 11 6.22 -0.81 36.07
CA ASN A 11 5.51 -1.73 36.99
C ASN A 11 4.06 -2.03 36.56
N SER A 12 3.74 -1.85 35.28
CA SER A 12 2.54 -2.42 34.68
C SER A 12 2.76 -3.90 34.34
N PRO A 13 1.70 -4.72 34.23
CA PRO A 13 1.83 -6.13 33.87
C PRO A 13 2.63 -6.37 32.58
N TYR A 14 2.51 -5.47 31.59
CA TYR A 14 3.25 -5.57 30.32
C TYR A 14 4.72 -5.20 30.46
N SER A 15 5.03 -4.21 31.30
CA SER A 15 6.41 -3.86 31.65
C SER A 15 7.10 -4.99 32.39
N ASP A 16 6.41 -5.62 33.33
CA ASP A 16 6.98 -6.72 34.11
C ASP A 16 7.25 -7.94 33.22
N GLU A 17 6.32 -8.29 32.34
CA GLU A 17 6.54 -9.35 31.34
C GLU A 17 7.65 -8.99 30.36
N ALA A 18 7.79 -7.71 29.97
CA ALA A 18 8.91 -7.23 29.16
C ALA A 18 10.26 -7.42 29.87
N ALA A 19 10.34 -7.12 31.17
CA ALA A 19 11.53 -7.36 31.96
C ALA A 19 11.86 -8.86 32.09
N HIS A 20 10.85 -9.71 32.27
CA HIS A 20 11.03 -11.17 32.32
C HIS A 20 11.52 -11.74 30.99
N LEU A 21 10.92 -11.33 29.86
CA LEU A 21 11.34 -11.78 28.54
C LEU A 21 12.74 -11.25 28.18
N ALA A 22 13.04 -10.00 28.52
CA ALA A 22 14.39 -9.44 28.36
C ALA A 22 15.42 -10.23 29.18
N ALA A 23 15.12 -10.61 30.42
CA ALA A 23 15.99 -11.43 31.24
C ALA A 23 16.19 -12.84 30.65
N ARG A 24 15.16 -13.45 30.06
CA ARG A 24 15.29 -14.73 29.34
C ARG A 24 16.22 -14.62 28.14
N ILE A 25 16.07 -13.57 27.34
CA ILE A 25 16.95 -13.31 26.18
C ILE A 25 18.37 -13.05 26.68
N GLY A 26 18.54 -12.17 27.67
CA GLY A 26 19.85 -11.85 28.22
C GLY A 26 20.55 -13.04 28.86
N GLN A 27 19.84 -13.97 29.48
CA GLN A 27 20.42 -15.21 30.01
C GLN A 27 20.94 -16.11 28.89
N ALA A 28 20.21 -16.18 27.76
CA ALA A 28 20.62 -16.97 26.61
C ALA A 28 21.79 -16.33 25.84
N THR A 29 21.96 -15.02 25.93
CA THR A 29 22.97 -14.26 25.16
C THR A 29 24.10 -13.67 26.02
N GLU A 30 24.07 -13.88 27.34
CA GLU A 30 24.96 -13.25 28.33
C GLU A 30 24.98 -11.71 28.21
N ALA A 31 23.82 -11.10 27.94
CA ALA A 31 23.69 -9.66 27.75
C ALA A 31 23.70 -8.86 29.06
N HIS A 32 24.15 -7.61 28.96
CA HIS A 32 23.96 -6.59 29.98
C HIS A 32 22.56 -5.96 29.84
N LEU A 33 21.82 -5.89 30.95
CA LEU A 33 20.46 -5.34 30.96
C LEU A 33 20.44 -3.92 31.54
N TYR A 34 19.74 -3.03 30.85
CA TYR A 34 19.52 -1.65 31.27
C TYR A 34 18.04 -1.46 31.57
N GLY A 35 17.69 -1.24 32.83
CA GLY A 35 16.32 -0.87 33.21
C GLY A 35 16.19 0.64 33.26
N CYS A 36 15.19 1.21 32.60
CA CYS A 36 14.96 2.65 32.64
C CYS A 36 13.54 3.01 33.07
N HIS A 37 13.40 3.94 34.00
CA HIS A 37 12.12 4.59 34.29
C HIS A 37 12.25 6.10 34.16
N VAL A 38 11.23 6.70 33.53
CA VAL A 38 11.15 8.15 33.34
C VAL A 38 10.04 8.70 34.23
N TYR A 39 10.37 9.66 35.09
CA TYR A 39 9.42 10.35 35.94
C TYR A 39 9.32 11.84 35.55
N ALA A 40 8.18 12.47 35.85
CA ALA A 40 7.86 13.81 35.34
C ALA A 40 7.61 14.84 36.45
N ALA A 41 8.59 15.06 37.34
CA ALA A 41 8.46 16.01 38.46
C ALA A 41 8.13 17.43 37.97
N LYS A 42 8.91 17.99 37.02
CA LYS A 42 8.64 19.31 36.41
C LYS A 42 7.25 19.48 35.79
N LEU A 43 6.66 18.42 35.20
CA LEU A 43 5.31 18.51 34.63
C LEU A 43 4.27 18.65 35.74
N HIS A 44 4.46 17.95 36.86
CA HIS A 44 3.62 18.03 38.03
C HIS A 44 3.67 19.43 38.65
N ASP A 45 4.86 20.01 38.79
CA ASP A 45 5.04 21.37 39.33
C ASP A 45 4.38 22.43 38.45
N ARG A 46 4.50 22.30 37.11
CA ARG A 46 3.83 23.21 36.17
C ARG A 46 2.30 23.14 36.30
N ARG A 47 1.75 21.93 36.48
CA ARG A 47 0.31 21.75 36.67
C ARG A 47 -0.15 22.33 38.00
N PHE A 48 0.61 22.09 39.08
CA PHE A 48 0.35 22.70 40.38
C PHE A 48 0.27 24.22 40.27
N ARG A 49 1.25 24.88 39.64
CA ARG A 49 1.24 26.33 39.42
C ARG A 49 0.04 26.83 38.64
N THR A 50 -0.46 26.04 37.68
CA THR A 50 -1.65 26.41 36.89
C THR A 50 -2.94 26.32 37.71
N MET A 51 -2.96 25.50 38.77
CA MET A 51 -4.13 25.32 39.63
C MET A 51 -4.21 26.33 40.78
N GLU A 52 -3.17 27.12 41.02
CA GLU A 52 -3.08 28.03 42.18
C GLU A 52 -4.24 29.02 42.26
N SER A 53 -4.73 29.53 41.13
CA SER A 53 -5.88 30.44 41.07
C SER A 53 -7.21 29.76 41.42
N GLY A 54 -7.27 28.43 41.41
CA GLY A 54 -8.44 27.63 41.74
C GLY A 54 -8.42 27.06 43.16
N LEU A 55 -7.37 27.31 43.95
CA LEU A 55 -7.28 26.87 45.34
C LEU A 55 -8.23 27.68 46.23
N PRO A 56 -8.70 27.17 47.39
CA PRO A 56 -9.47 27.95 48.35
C PRO A 56 -8.71 29.22 48.80
N GLU A 57 -9.44 30.30 49.12
CA GLU A 57 -8.85 31.63 49.43
C GLU A 57 -7.77 31.58 50.54
N GLU A 58 -7.94 30.70 51.53
CA GLU A 58 -6.95 30.48 52.60
C GLU A 58 -5.57 30.04 52.10
N PHE A 59 -5.50 29.38 50.94
CA PHE A 59 -4.26 28.93 50.30
C PHE A 59 -3.78 29.86 49.18
N GLN A 60 -4.58 30.87 48.78
CA GLN A 60 -4.18 31.84 47.74
C GLN A 60 -3.31 32.98 48.27
N GLN A 61 -3.08 33.03 49.58
CA GLN A 61 -2.15 33.99 50.18
C GLN A 61 -0.73 33.71 49.71
N GLU A 62 0.00 34.74 49.27
CA GLU A 62 1.34 34.63 48.69
C GLU A 62 2.29 33.76 49.54
N ARG A 63 2.30 33.97 50.86
CA ARG A 63 3.12 33.20 51.80
C ARG A 63 2.73 31.72 51.85
N GLU A 64 1.45 31.40 51.80
CA GLU A 64 0.99 30.01 51.79
C GLU A 64 1.25 29.36 50.42
N LEU A 65 1.04 30.06 49.31
CA LEU A 65 1.40 29.55 47.97
C LEU A 65 2.90 29.20 47.87
N GLU A 66 3.79 30.08 48.32
CA GLU A 66 5.23 29.80 48.33
C GLU A 66 5.58 28.57 49.19
N LYS A 67 4.95 28.45 50.35
CA LYS A 67 5.11 27.31 51.24
C LYS A 67 4.58 26.02 50.61
N GLN A 68 3.40 26.05 50.00
CA GLN A 68 2.82 24.90 49.31
C GLN A 68 3.68 24.46 48.13
N ARG A 69 4.19 25.38 47.31
CA ARG A 69 5.15 25.08 46.23
C ARG A 69 6.39 24.35 46.77
N ARG A 70 7.05 24.90 47.79
CA ARG A 70 8.26 24.28 48.37
C ARG A 70 8.00 22.87 48.91
N ILE A 71 6.88 22.70 49.63
CA ILE A 71 6.49 21.40 50.19
C ILE A 71 6.20 20.43 49.06
N HIS A 72 5.35 20.83 48.11
CA HIS A 72 4.95 20.03 46.96
C HIS A 72 6.15 19.59 46.11
N ASP A 73 7.00 20.52 45.66
CA ASP A 73 8.16 20.23 44.83
C ASP A 73 9.08 19.23 45.55
N SER A 74 9.30 19.39 46.86
CA SER A 74 10.15 18.49 47.65
C SER A 74 9.56 17.10 47.88
N LEU A 75 8.24 16.99 48.13
CA LEU A 75 7.56 15.74 48.41
C LEU A 75 7.34 14.93 47.13
N ILE A 76 6.94 15.60 46.05
CA ILE A 76 6.69 14.96 44.76
C ILE A 76 8.00 14.49 44.12
N THR A 77 9.04 15.32 44.12
CA THR A 77 10.34 14.91 43.54
C THR A 77 10.89 13.69 44.26
N LYS A 78 11.01 13.73 45.60
CA LYS A 78 11.48 12.59 46.39
C LYS A 78 10.55 11.37 46.26
N GLY A 79 9.24 11.59 46.23
CA GLY A 79 8.26 10.52 46.06
C GLY A 79 8.42 9.80 44.71
N LEU A 80 8.58 10.57 43.63
CA LEU A 80 8.78 10.02 42.28
C LEU A 80 10.14 9.33 42.13
N GLU A 81 11.20 9.86 42.75
CA GLU A 81 12.51 9.19 42.82
C GLU A 81 12.39 7.84 43.54
N LEU A 82 11.74 7.78 44.71
CA LEU A 82 11.53 6.54 45.45
C LEU A 82 10.68 5.50 44.68
N ILE A 83 9.65 5.96 43.96
CA ILE A 83 8.86 5.09 43.08
C ILE A 83 9.72 4.55 41.94
N THR A 84 10.54 5.42 41.34
CA THR A 84 11.49 5.03 40.27
C THR A 84 12.44 3.94 40.74
N ASP A 85 13.09 4.15 41.90
CA ASP A 85 13.97 3.16 42.50
C ASP A 85 13.25 1.85 42.77
N SER A 86 12.00 1.92 43.25
CA SER A 86 11.19 0.73 43.53
C SER A 86 10.88 -0.07 42.25
N TYR A 87 10.56 0.60 41.15
CA TYR A 87 10.31 -0.07 39.86
C TYR A 87 11.57 -0.71 39.29
N LEU A 88 12.70 0.00 39.36
CA LEU A 88 14.00 -0.54 38.92
C LEU A 88 14.44 -1.74 39.77
N MET A 89 14.14 -1.74 41.08
CA MET A 89 14.45 -2.87 41.97
C MET A 89 13.75 -4.17 41.56
N VAL A 90 12.53 -4.12 41.01
CA VAL A 90 11.82 -5.31 40.54
C VAL A 90 12.61 -5.99 39.42
N MET A 91 13.06 -5.22 38.44
CA MET A 91 13.88 -5.73 37.34
C MET A 91 15.29 -6.13 37.80
N ALA A 92 15.92 -5.35 38.68
CA ALA A 92 17.22 -5.67 39.27
C ALA A 92 17.20 -7.04 39.97
N GLU A 93 16.12 -7.32 40.71
CA GLU A 93 15.92 -8.62 41.37
C GLU A 93 15.79 -9.76 40.36
N ALA A 94 15.03 -9.55 39.28
CA ALA A 94 14.89 -10.53 38.20
C ALA A 94 16.25 -10.83 37.54
N CYS A 95 17.04 -9.78 37.23
CA CYS A 95 18.38 -9.93 36.65
C CYS A 95 19.33 -10.65 37.61
N ARG A 96 19.31 -10.29 38.89
CA ARG A 96 20.14 -10.91 39.93
C ARG A 96 19.84 -12.40 40.08
N LYS A 97 18.57 -12.80 40.07
CA LYS A 97 18.15 -14.22 40.12
C LYS A 97 18.63 -15.00 38.90
N SER A 98 18.71 -14.36 37.75
CA SER A 98 19.20 -14.94 36.49
C SER A 98 20.71 -14.83 36.31
N GLY A 99 21.45 -14.21 37.24
CA GLY A 99 22.91 -14.03 37.15
C GLY A 99 23.36 -13.00 36.11
N LEU A 100 22.50 -12.04 35.76
CA LEU A 100 22.75 -11.03 34.73
C LEU A 100 23.27 -9.73 35.31
N GLU A 101 24.14 -9.04 34.55
CA GLU A 101 24.53 -7.67 34.87
C GLU A 101 23.36 -6.71 34.62
N PHE A 102 23.16 -5.77 35.54
CA PHE A 102 22.05 -4.82 35.51
C PHE A 102 22.50 -3.41 35.83
N THR A 103 22.07 -2.45 35.01
CA THR A 103 22.20 -1.01 35.25
C THR A 103 20.82 -0.36 35.30
N GLY A 104 20.51 0.32 36.41
CA GLY A 104 19.29 1.11 36.56
C GLY A 104 19.50 2.56 36.10
N ILE A 105 18.58 3.07 35.29
CA ILE A 105 18.59 4.42 34.72
C ILE A 105 17.31 5.14 35.17
N SER A 106 17.50 6.32 35.77
CA SER A 106 16.41 7.19 36.24
C SER A 106 16.49 8.51 35.49
N LEU A 107 15.44 8.83 34.73
CA LEU A 107 15.39 10.04 33.89
C LEU A 107 14.23 10.94 34.32
N GLU A 108 14.49 12.25 34.38
CA GLU A 108 13.45 13.24 34.63
C GLU A 108 13.00 13.89 33.32
N GLY A 109 11.72 13.77 32.97
CA GLY A 109 11.17 14.47 31.81
C GLY A 109 9.85 13.92 31.31
N THR A 110 9.62 14.07 30.00
CA THR A 110 8.45 13.47 29.34
C THR A 110 8.81 12.07 28.87
N ASN A 111 8.14 11.04 29.37
CA ASN A 111 8.47 9.61 29.18
C ASN A 111 9.06 9.27 27.80
N TRP A 112 8.24 9.31 26.74
CA TRP A 112 8.70 8.92 25.40
C TRP A 112 9.87 9.76 24.86
N LYS A 113 10.01 11.03 25.28
CA LYS A 113 11.09 11.90 24.80
C LYS A 113 12.42 11.50 25.40
N GLU A 114 12.46 11.32 26.72
CA GLU A 114 13.69 10.92 27.41
C GLU A 114 14.07 9.48 27.03
N LEU A 115 13.09 8.57 26.89
CA LEU A 115 13.36 7.22 26.38
C LEU A 115 13.98 7.23 24.99
N VAL A 116 13.37 7.93 24.02
CA VAL A 116 13.93 8.02 22.66
C VAL A 116 15.32 8.64 22.69
N LYS A 117 15.50 9.73 23.44
CA LYS A 117 16.78 10.40 23.56
C LYS A 117 17.85 9.46 24.11
N ASP A 118 17.57 8.78 25.21
CA ASP A 118 18.51 7.87 25.86
C ASP A 118 18.83 6.65 24.98
N ILE A 119 17.83 6.10 24.29
CA ILE A 119 18.02 4.98 23.36
C ILE A 119 18.91 5.38 22.17
N GLU A 120 18.71 6.57 21.59
CA GLU A 120 19.46 7.03 20.43
C GLU A 120 20.87 7.56 20.77
N GLU A 121 21.07 8.07 21.99
CA GLU A 121 22.38 8.56 22.45
C GLU A 121 23.32 7.41 22.85
N HIS A 122 22.79 6.20 23.06
CA HIS A 122 23.55 5.02 23.46
C HIS A 122 23.42 3.89 22.43
N SER A 123 24.34 2.92 22.46
CA SER A 123 24.38 1.82 21.49
C SER A 123 23.75 0.54 22.05
N TYR A 124 22.45 0.59 22.32
CA TYR A 124 21.69 -0.61 22.69
C TYR A 124 21.39 -1.45 21.43
N ASP A 125 21.42 -2.78 21.56
CA ASP A 125 21.14 -3.67 20.44
C ASP A 125 19.65 -4.04 20.33
N LEU A 126 18.95 -4.08 21.47
CA LEU A 126 17.54 -4.43 21.56
C LEU A 126 16.84 -3.59 22.62
N VAL A 127 15.69 -3.03 22.27
CA VAL A 127 14.74 -2.45 23.22
C VAL A 127 13.60 -3.44 23.44
N VAL A 128 13.30 -3.80 24.70
CA VAL A 128 12.16 -4.65 25.05
C VAL A 128 11.17 -3.84 25.86
N MET A 129 9.95 -3.68 25.37
CA MET A 129 8.97 -2.76 25.94
C MET A 129 7.57 -3.38 26.01
N GLY A 130 6.85 -3.11 27.09
CA GLY A 130 5.44 -3.46 27.21
C GLY A 130 4.55 -2.73 26.19
N ALA A 131 3.52 -3.42 25.70
CA ALA A 131 2.56 -2.85 24.75
C ALA A 131 1.69 -1.74 25.36
N ASN A 132 1.38 -1.81 26.65
CA ASN A 132 0.61 -0.79 27.36
C ASN A 132 1.22 -0.54 28.75
N GLY A 133 1.16 0.70 29.23
CA GLY A 133 1.55 1.03 30.61
C GLY A 133 0.36 1.02 31.59
N MET A 134 0.61 1.52 32.80
CA MET A 134 -0.39 1.57 33.89
C MET A 134 -1.70 2.31 33.55
N GLY A 135 -1.67 3.27 32.63
CA GLY A 135 -2.83 4.08 32.23
C GLY A 135 -3.74 3.44 31.17
N ARG A 136 -3.66 2.12 30.97
CA ARG A 136 -4.44 1.40 29.95
C ARG A 136 -5.95 1.49 30.22
N VAL A 137 -6.72 1.76 29.15
CA VAL A 137 -8.18 1.56 29.12
C VAL A 137 -8.54 0.36 28.24
N PRO A 138 -9.71 -0.31 28.43
CA PRO A 138 -10.05 -1.55 27.73
C PRO A 138 -9.94 -1.52 26.21
N GLU A 139 -10.23 -0.37 25.58
CA GLU A 139 -10.18 -0.17 24.12
C GLU A 139 -8.77 0.16 23.58
N SER A 140 -7.76 0.25 24.45
CA SER A 140 -6.40 0.60 24.05
C SER A 140 -5.74 -0.53 23.27
N LEU A 141 -5.48 -0.31 21.97
CA LEU A 141 -4.74 -1.27 21.13
C LEU A 141 -3.23 -1.26 21.40
N LEU A 142 -2.66 -0.08 21.65
CA LEU A 142 -1.24 0.12 21.94
C LEU A 142 -1.06 1.37 22.80
N GLY A 143 -0.09 1.36 23.72
CA GLY A 143 0.23 2.48 24.59
C GLY A 143 0.83 3.66 23.85
N SER A 144 0.48 4.89 24.25
CA SER A 144 0.94 6.11 23.59
C SER A 144 2.45 6.34 23.70
N VAL A 145 3.08 5.88 24.78
CA VAL A 145 4.54 5.90 24.94
C VAL A 145 5.17 4.90 23.97
N THR A 146 4.70 3.65 23.98
CA THR A 146 5.18 2.57 23.09
C THR A 146 5.09 2.97 21.63
N GLU A 147 3.95 3.53 21.20
CA GLU A 147 3.76 3.98 19.83
C GLU A 147 4.74 5.10 19.43
N ARG A 148 4.98 6.06 20.32
CA ARG A 148 5.89 7.18 20.04
C ARG A 148 7.35 6.75 19.99
N VAL A 149 7.74 5.81 20.86
CA VAL A 149 9.08 5.20 20.88
C VAL A 149 9.29 4.37 19.61
N ALA A 150 8.35 3.48 19.27
CA ALA A 150 8.45 2.61 18.10
C ALA A 150 8.68 3.36 16.77
N ARG A 151 8.09 4.55 16.63
CA ARG A 151 8.24 5.42 15.44
C ARG A 151 9.53 6.25 15.41
N ARG A 152 10.34 6.25 16.47
CA ARG A 152 11.44 7.24 16.61
C ARG A 152 12.80 6.63 16.91
N ILE A 153 12.84 5.42 17.44
CA ILE A 153 14.10 4.73 17.67
C ILE A 153 14.55 4.00 16.40
N HIS A 154 15.87 3.85 16.24
CA HIS A 154 16.54 3.11 15.17
C HIS A 154 17.26 1.87 15.72
N THR A 155 16.67 1.27 16.75
CA THR A 155 17.09 0.00 17.36
C THR A 155 16.02 -1.06 17.11
N ASP A 156 16.41 -2.34 17.13
CA ASP A 156 15.44 -3.44 17.15
C ASP A 156 14.52 -3.29 18.39
N LEU A 157 13.23 -3.51 18.19
CA LEU A 157 12.21 -3.27 19.21
C LEU A 157 11.31 -4.48 19.38
N LEU A 158 11.40 -5.13 20.53
CA LEU A 158 10.49 -6.18 20.98
C LEU A 158 9.36 -5.59 21.81
N ILE A 159 8.13 -5.66 21.30
CA ILE A 159 6.93 -5.22 22.01
C ILE A 159 6.22 -6.44 22.58
N VAL A 160 6.08 -6.43 23.91
CA VAL A 160 5.44 -7.50 24.67
C VAL A 160 3.96 -7.21 24.83
N LYS A 161 3.14 -8.04 24.19
CA LYS A 161 1.68 -7.94 24.10
C LYS A 161 0.95 -9.08 24.79
N ASP A 162 1.62 -10.21 24.97
CA ASP A 162 1.02 -11.36 25.62
C ASP A 162 1.37 -11.32 27.11
N LEU A 163 0.34 -11.15 27.95
CA LEU A 163 0.49 -11.35 29.38
C LEU A 163 0.34 -12.85 29.58
N MET A 164 1.44 -13.54 29.83
CA MET A 164 1.61 -15.00 29.92
C MET A 164 0.75 -15.73 30.99
N GLN A 165 -0.30 -15.07 31.48
CA GLN A 165 -1.23 -15.56 32.48
C GLN A 165 -2.28 -16.44 31.79
N ASP A 166 -2.16 -17.76 32.01
CA ASP A 166 -3.16 -18.79 31.73
C ASP A 166 -3.23 -19.39 30.31
N LYS A 167 -2.21 -19.20 29.46
CA LYS A 167 -2.13 -19.86 28.15
C LYS A 167 -0.77 -20.54 27.91
N PRO A 168 -0.75 -21.70 27.22
CA PRO A 168 0.50 -22.28 26.74
C PRO A 168 1.18 -21.30 25.76
N GLU A 169 2.51 -21.19 25.85
CA GLU A 169 3.29 -20.42 24.88
C GLU A 169 3.04 -20.94 23.46
N GLY A 170 3.06 -20.03 22.48
CA GLY A 170 3.20 -20.45 21.09
C GLY A 170 4.49 -21.23 20.88
N ASP A 171 4.46 -22.20 19.97
CA ASP A 171 5.63 -23.02 19.62
C ASP A 171 6.42 -22.47 18.43
N LYS A 172 5.93 -21.38 17.82
CA LYS A 172 6.43 -20.85 16.54
C LYS A 172 6.84 -19.40 16.63
N ILE A 173 7.90 -19.07 15.91
CA ILE A 173 8.27 -17.71 15.51
C ILE A 173 7.87 -17.55 14.05
N VAL A 174 7.09 -16.51 13.76
CA VAL A 174 6.68 -16.18 12.40
C VAL A 174 7.47 -14.96 11.95
N VAL A 175 8.18 -15.04 10.83
CA VAL A 175 8.89 -13.92 10.22
C VAL A 175 8.25 -13.51 8.90
N CYS A 176 8.00 -12.21 8.71
CA CYS A 176 7.47 -11.69 7.44
C CYS A 176 8.60 -11.20 6.53
N LEU A 177 8.61 -11.68 5.30
CA LEU A 177 9.60 -11.38 4.27
C LEU A 177 8.97 -10.63 3.11
N ASP A 178 9.59 -9.51 2.74
CA ASP A 178 9.20 -8.69 1.60
C ASP A 178 10.37 -8.39 0.66
N GLY A 179 11.52 -9.01 0.91
CA GLY A 179 12.76 -8.83 0.15
C GLY A 179 13.64 -7.68 0.62
N SER A 180 13.19 -6.85 1.58
CA SER A 180 14.03 -5.81 2.18
C SER A 180 15.10 -6.39 3.09
N GLU A 181 16.21 -5.66 3.25
CA GLU A 181 17.32 -6.07 4.12
C GLU A 181 16.89 -6.22 5.59
N ARG A 182 15.95 -5.40 6.06
CA ARG A 182 15.36 -5.49 7.40
C ARG A 182 14.52 -6.74 7.58
N SER A 183 13.80 -7.17 6.54
CA SER A 183 13.03 -8.42 6.57
C SER A 183 13.95 -9.64 6.70
N PHE A 184 15.09 -9.65 5.99
CA PHE A 184 16.08 -10.70 6.12
C PHE A 184 16.91 -10.60 7.41
N GLY A 185 17.12 -9.40 7.95
CA GLY A 185 17.64 -9.22 9.32
C GLY A 185 16.71 -9.86 10.34
N GLY A 186 15.40 -9.71 10.14
CA GLY A 186 14.37 -10.41 10.90
C GLY A 186 14.42 -11.93 10.77
N LEU A 187 14.73 -12.47 9.59
CA LEU A 187 14.93 -13.91 9.42
C LEU A 187 16.10 -14.40 10.27
N LYS A 188 17.24 -13.70 10.22
CA LYS A 188 18.42 -14.03 11.03
C LYS A 188 18.11 -14.02 12.52
N ALA A 189 17.46 -12.96 13.01
CA ALA A 189 17.03 -12.88 14.40
C ALA A 189 16.04 -14.01 14.78
N ALA A 190 15.08 -14.32 13.90
CA ALA A 190 14.10 -15.38 14.13
C ALA A 190 14.75 -16.77 14.22
N LEU A 191 15.71 -17.07 13.33
CA LEU A 191 16.45 -18.34 13.33
C LEU A 191 17.28 -18.51 14.60
N GLU A 192 18.03 -17.47 14.99
CA GLU A 192 18.84 -17.49 16.20
C GLU A 192 17.96 -17.60 17.47
N LEU A 193 16.87 -16.83 17.58
CA LEU A 193 15.94 -16.92 18.70
C LEU A 193 15.21 -18.28 18.73
N GLY A 194 14.87 -18.82 17.56
CA GLY A 194 14.27 -20.14 17.42
C GLY A 194 15.19 -21.24 17.96
N ALA A 195 16.48 -21.17 17.62
CA ALA A 195 17.49 -22.10 18.14
C ALA A 195 17.67 -21.97 19.66
N LEU A 196 17.72 -20.74 20.20
CA LEU A 196 17.91 -20.49 21.64
C LEU A 196 16.73 -20.95 22.49
N PHE A 197 15.51 -20.74 22.01
CA PHE A 197 14.29 -21.05 22.77
C PHE A 197 13.59 -22.34 22.33
N GLY A 198 14.19 -23.09 21.39
CA GLY A 198 13.61 -24.33 20.86
C GLY A 198 12.28 -24.11 20.14
N LYS A 199 12.10 -22.97 19.47
CA LYS A 199 10.88 -22.61 18.73
C LYS A 199 11.07 -22.91 17.24
N GLN A 200 10.00 -23.36 16.59
CA GLN A 200 10.00 -23.54 15.13
C GLN A 200 9.91 -22.18 14.43
N VAL A 201 10.53 -22.04 13.26
CA VAL A 201 10.48 -20.80 12.48
C VAL A 201 9.65 -21.02 11.21
N GLU A 202 8.67 -20.14 10.98
CA GLU A 202 7.87 -20.06 9.76
C GLU A 202 8.12 -18.70 9.08
N ALA A 203 8.51 -18.73 7.81
CA ALA A 203 8.63 -17.54 6.97
C ALA A 203 7.37 -17.33 6.13
N LEU A 204 6.79 -16.14 6.23
CA LEU A 204 5.63 -15.70 5.48
C LEU A 204 6.02 -14.61 4.49
N SER A 205 5.47 -14.70 3.29
CA SER A 205 5.59 -13.67 2.26
C SER A 205 4.20 -13.40 1.71
N ALA A 206 3.84 -12.14 1.47
CA ALA A 206 2.48 -11.78 1.06
C ALA A 206 2.48 -10.77 -0.10
N PHE A 207 1.67 -11.04 -1.12
CA PHE A 207 1.52 -10.18 -2.30
C PHE A 207 0.04 -9.86 -2.52
N ASP A 208 -0.27 -8.66 -3.03
CA ASP A 208 -1.65 -8.22 -3.23
C ASP A 208 -2.03 -8.21 -4.72
N PRO A 209 -2.67 -9.26 -5.24
CA PRO A 209 -3.16 -9.27 -6.62
C PRO A 209 -4.38 -8.35 -6.80
N TYR A 210 -5.09 -8.00 -5.71
CA TYR A 210 -6.41 -7.37 -5.78
C TYR A 210 -6.38 -5.85 -5.96
N PHE A 211 -5.22 -5.21 -5.76
CA PHE A 211 -5.10 -3.75 -5.82
C PHE A 211 -5.51 -3.20 -7.20
N HIS A 212 -5.04 -3.84 -8.28
CA HIS A 212 -5.31 -3.39 -9.64
C HIS A 212 -6.80 -3.52 -9.99
N TYR A 213 -7.48 -4.58 -9.54
CA TYR A 213 -8.91 -4.77 -9.75
C TYR A 213 -9.75 -3.64 -9.17
N GLY A 214 -9.50 -3.26 -7.90
CA GLY A 214 -10.21 -2.16 -7.26
C GLY A 214 -9.96 -0.82 -7.95
N MET A 215 -8.72 -0.56 -8.36
CA MET A 215 -8.35 0.64 -9.12
C MET A 215 -9.03 0.70 -10.49
N PHE A 216 -9.01 -0.40 -11.27
CA PHE A 216 -9.66 -0.44 -12.58
C PHE A 216 -11.17 -0.28 -12.48
N GLN A 217 -11.80 -0.88 -11.47
CA GLN A 217 -13.24 -0.70 -11.23
C GLN A 217 -13.59 0.77 -10.94
N SER A 218 -12.78 1.46 -10.14
CA SER A 218 -12.96 2.89 -9.86
C SER A 218 -12.76 3.75 -11.11
N LEU A 219 -11.68 3.51 -11.87
CA LEU A 219 -11.40 4.25 -13.11
C LEU A 219 -12.50 4.07 -14.17
N ASN A 220 -13.06 2.86 -14.29
CA ASN A 220 -14.18 2.58 -15.20
C ASN A 220 -15.42 3.44 -14.91
N GLN A 221 -15.63 3.88 -13.67
CA GLN A 221 -16.77 4.71 -13.30
C GLN A 221 -16.55 6.20 -13.61
N VAL A 222 -15.29 6.63 -13.74
CA VAL A 222 -14.94 8.05 -13.95
C VAL A 222 -14.62 8.36 -15.41
N LEU A 223 -14.12 7.37 -16.17
CA LEU A 223 -13.72 7.60 -17.56
C LEU A 223 -14.91 7.74 -18.51
N SER A 224 -14.81 8.74 -19.39
CA SER A 224 -15.71 8.92 -20.55
C SER A 224 -15.66 7.72 -21.49
N ASP A 225 -16.72 7.49 -22.26
CA ASP A 225 -16.81 6.37 -23.21
C ASP A 225 -15.69 6.35 -24.27
N LYS A 226 -15.16 7.54 -24.63
CA LYS A 226 -14.01 7.66 -25.52
C LYS A 226 -12.72 7.21 -24.83
N ALA A 227 -12.47 7.64 -23.60
CA ALA A 227 -11.30 7.24 -22.84
C ALA A 227 -11.33 5.74 -22.49
N ARG A 228 -12.52 5.19 -22.23
CA ARG A 228 -12.70 3.77 -21.92
C ARG A 228 -12.29 2.84 -23.07
N LYS A 229 -12.56 3.25 -24.32
CA LYS A 229 -12.13 2.52 -25.53
C LYS A 229 -10.62 2.58 -25.77
N VAL A 230 -9.97 3.69 -25.41
CA VAL A 230 -8.51 3.84 -25.55
C VAL A 230 -7.77 3.02 -24.50
N PHE A 231 -8.30 2.96 -23.27
CA PHE A 231 -7.64 2.27 -22.16
C PHE A 231 -7.68 0.74 -22.27
N LYS A 232 -8.60 0.18 -23.08
CA LYS A 232 -8.73 -1.26 -23.35
C LYS A 232 -8.71 -2.13 -22.08
N PHE A 233 -9.67 -1.88 -21.19
CA PHE A 233 -9.74 -2.50 -19.87
C PHE A 233 -9.67 -4.03 -19.87
N GLU A 234 -10.37 -4.72 -20.78
CA GLU A 234 -10.34 -6.19 -20.83
C GLU A 234 -8.94 -6.74 -21.16
N GLU A 235 -8.21 -6.09 -22.07
CA GLU A 235 -6.82 -6.48 -22.41
C GLU A 235 -5.87 -6.16 -21.24
N GLN A 236 -6.07 -5.02 -20.56
CA GLN A 236 -5.28 -4.63 -19.39
C GLN A 236 -5.52 -5.56 -18.21
N GLU A 237 -6.78 -5.88 -17.89
CA GLU A 237 -7.16 -6.77 -16.81
C GLU A 237 -6.55 -8.15 -17.03
N LYS A 238 -6.73 -8.73 -18.22
CA LYS A 238 -6.13 -10.03 -18.59
C LYS A 238 -4.60 -10.05 -18.47
N LEU A 239 -3.92 -8.98 -18.88
CA LEU A 239 -2.46 -8.86 -18.72
C LEU A 239 -2.04 -8.83 -17.24
N HIS A 240 -2.82 -8.17 -16.38
CA HIS A 240 -2.54 -8.13 -14.95
C HIS A 240 -2.77 -9.50 -14.28
N GLU A 241 -3.84 -10.22 -14.64
CA GLU A 241 -4.09 -11.56 -14.08
C GLU A 241 -3.03 -12.59 -14.54
N GLU A 242 -2.73 -12.65 -15.84
CA GLU A 242 -1.90 -13.72 -16.40
C GLU A 242 -0.38 -13.49 -16.19
N ILE A 243 0.06 -12.22 -16.18
CA ILE A 243 1.49 -11.88 -16.20
C ILE A 243 1.93 -11.20 -14.90
N ILE A 244 1.14 -10.23 -14.41
CA ILE A 244 1.56 -9.40 -13.27
C ILE A 244 1.38 -10.15 -11.95
N ASP A 245 0.23 -10.78 -11.71
CA ASP A 245 -0.01 -11.53 -10.47
C ASP A 245 0.91 -12.74 -10.36
N GLY A 246 1.08 -13.48 -11.46
CA GLY A 246 2.05 -14.57 -11.55
C GLY A 246 3.50 -14.09 -11.38
N GLY A 247 3.83 -12.92 -11.91
CA GLY A 247 5.14 -12.28 -11.75
C GLY A 247 5.42 -11.86 -10.31
N LEU A 248 4.45 -11.21 -9.66
CA LEU A 248 4.54 -10.81 -8.25
C LEU A 248 4.65 -12.02 -7.34
N ALA A 249 3.79 -13.02 -7.51
CA ALA A 249 3.85 -14.27 -6.74
C ALA A 249 5.25 -14.90 -6.83
N LYS A 250 5.85 -14.91 -8.03
CA LYS A 250 7.21 -15.43 -8.25
C LYS A 250 8.29 -14.62 -7.53
N ILE A 251 8.18 -13.29 -7.51
CA ILE A 251 9.14 -12.42 -6.78
C ILE A 251 9.08 -12.73 -5.29
N TYR A 252 7.89 -12.72 -4.69
CA TYR A 252 7.72 -12.98 -3.26
C TYR A 252 8.06 -14.44 -2.88
N GLN A 253 7.83 -15.38 -3.78
CA GLN A 253 8.32 -16.76 -3.64
C GLN A 253 9.85 -16.82 -3.63
N SER A 254 10.53 -16.06 -4.51
CA SER A 254 12.00 -16.04 -4.53
C SER A 254 12.61 -15.57 -3.20
N HIS A 255 11.94 -14.66 -2.49
CA HIS A 255 12.38 -14.23 -1.15
C HIS A 255 12.27 -15.38 -0.12
N LEU A 256 11.23 -16.20 -0.20
CA LEU A 256 11.09 -17.41 0.62
C LEU A 256 12.14 -18.45 0.26
N ASP A 257 12.45 -18.63 -1.03
CA ASP A 257 13.46 -19.60 -1.48
C ASP A 257 14.86 -19.20 -1.02
N ILE A 258 15.20 -17.91 -1.08
CA ILE A 258 16.43 -17.35 -0.49
C ILE A 258 16.47 -17.60 1.02
N ALA A 259 15.36 -17.36 1.72
CA ALA A 259 15.27 -17.61 3.16
C ALA A 259 15.47 -19.10 3.51
N GLY A 260 14.90 -20.00 2.73
CA GLY A 260 15.07 -21.45 2.89
C GLY A 260 16.54 -21.88 2.72
N ARG A 261 17.28 -21.25 1.82
CA ARG A 261 18.73 -21.49 1.66
C ARG A 261 19.52 -20.97 2.86
N ILE A 262 19.23 -19.76 3.34
CA ILE A 262 19.88 -19.19 4.54
C ILE A 262 19.63 -20.09 5.76
N ALA A 263 18.40 -20.51 5.99
CA ALA A 263 18.07 -21.39 7.10
C ALA A 263 18.77 -22.76 7.00
N LYS A 264 18.88 -23.31 5.78
CA LYS A 264 19.58 -24.57 5.53
C LYS A 264 21.08 -24.47 5.84
N ASP A 265 21.72 -23.35 5.52
CA ASP A 265 23.13 -23.11 5.87
C ASP A 265 23.34 -23.05 7.39
N GLU A 266 22.32 -22.62 8.12
CA GLU A 266 22.30 -22.58 9.59
C GLU A 266 21.80 -23.90 10.22
N GLY A 267 21.50 -24.92 9.41
CA GLY A 267 21.04 -26.22 9.87
C GLY A 267 19.61 -26.24 10.44
N VAL A 268 18.80 -25.23 10.12
CA VAL A 268 17.41 -25.09 10.59
C VAL A 268 16.43 -25.42 9.47
N GLU A 269 15.42 -26.24 9.77
CA GLU A 269 14.30 -26.47 8.86
C GLU A 269 13.33 -25.29 8.91
N LEU A 270 13.18 -24.59 7.78
CA LEU A 270 12.31 -23.42 7.65
C LEU A 270 11.02 -23.80 6.90
N GLN A 271 9.88 -23.59 7.55
CA GLN A 271 8.60 -23.66 6.87
C GLN A 271 8.35 -22.34 6.13
N THR A 272 7.99 -22.40 4.85
CA THR A 272 7.72 -21.21 4.03
C THR A 272 6.29 -21.20 3.54
N ARG A 273 5.63 -20.04 3.56
CA ARG A 273 4.28 -19.89 3.01
C ARG A 273 4.10 -18.55 2.30
N LEU A 274 3.63 -18.64 1.06
CA LEU A 274 3.19 -17.49 0.27
C LEU A 274 1.70 -17.25 0.50
N LEU A 275 1.32 -16.00 0.76
CA LEU A 275 -0.05 -15.56 1.02
C LEU A 275 -0.53 -14.59 -0.06
N ASP A 276 -1.77 -14.76 -0.50
CA ASP A 276 -2.43 -13.89 -1.47
C ASP A 276 -3.35 -12.87 -0.79
N GLY A 277 -3.20 -11.60 -1.15
CA GLY A 277 -3.97 -10.47 -0.67
C GLY A 277 -3.16 -9.47 0.16
N LYS A 278 -3.84 -8.41 0.63
CA LYS A 278 -3.21 -7.31 1.35
C LYS A 278 -2.40 -7.80 2.56
N ALA A 279 -1.08 -7.57 2.52
CA ALA A 279 -0.09 -8.21 3.39
C ALA A 279 -0.45 -8.20 4.89
N TRP A 280 -0.72 -7.04 5.50
CA TRP A 280 -1.05 -6.99 6.93
C TRP A 280 -2.31 -7.77 7.28
N LYS A 281 -3.30 -7.84 6.38
CA LYS A 281 -4.60 -8.50 6.62
C LYS A 281 -4.46 -10.01 6.56
N THR A 282 -3.73 -10.53 5.57
CA THR A 282 -3.50 -11.96 5.37
C THR A 282 -2.56 -12.52 6.44
N VAL A 283 -1.49 -11.79 6.78
CA VAL A 283 -0.62 -12.11 7.93
C VAL A 283 -1.43 -12.11 9.22
N LEU A 284 -2.25 -11.08 9.48
CA LEU A 284 -3.11 -11.03 10.67
C LEU A 284 -4.09 -12.21 10.74
N ALA A 285 -4.67 -12.62 9.60
CA ALA A 285 -5.56 -13.77 9.54
C ALA A 285 -4.82 -15.08 9.83
N HIS A 286 -3.59 -15.24 9.32
CA HIS A 286 -2.74 -16.40 9.58
C HIS A 286 -2.39 -16.52 11.07
N ILE A 287 -1.85 -15.46 11.67
CA ILE A 287 -1.45 -15.47 13.10
C ILE A 287 -2.63 -15.52 14.07
N ARG A 288 -3.85 -15.18 13.65
CA ARG A 288 -5.05 -15.37 14.49
C ARG A 288 -5.51 -16.82 14.51
N LYS A 289 -5.27 -17.56 13.43
CA LYS A 289 -5.61 -18.97 13.32
C LYS A 289 -4.63 -19.82 14.13
N ASP A 290 -3.35 -19.48 14.08
CA ASP A 290 -2.27 -20.15 14.80
C ASP A 290 -1.36 -19.08 15.46
N PRO A 291 -1.68 -18.63 16.69
CA PRO A 291 -0.94 -17.58 17.37
C PRO A 291 0.54 -17.95 17.60
N PRO A 292 1.50 -17.20 17.01
CA PRO A 292 2.91 -17.44 17.25
C PRO A 292 3.34 -16.88 18.61
N TRP A 293 4.44 -17.39 19.13
CA TRP A 293 5.14 -16.83 20.28
C TRP A 293 5.67 -15.43 19.98
N LEU A 294 6.17 -15.25 18.75
CA LEU A 294 6.76 -14.01 18.28
C LEU A 294 6.48 -13.81 16.79
N LEU A 295 6.01 -12.61 16.44
CA LEU A 295 5.93 -12.13 15.06
C LEU A 295 7.10 -11.18 14.77
N VAL A 296 7.91 -11.48 13.77
CA VAL A 296 9.07 -10.68 13.36
C VAL A 296 8.77 -9.93 12.08
N LEU A 297 8.98 -8.61 12.09
CA LEU A 297 8.65 -7.69 11.00
C LEU A 297 9.80 -6.70 10.77
N GLY A 298 10.10 -6.34 9.52
CA GLY A 298 10.91 -5.15 9.25
C GLY A 298 10.19 -3.87 9.68
N ARG A 299 10.90 -2.88 10.22
CA ARG A 299 10.34 -1.54 10.53
C ARG A 299 9.75 -0.91 9.26
N THR A 300 10.49 -0.98 8.17
CA THR A 300 10.06 -0.57 6.83
C THR A 300 10.31 -1.69 5.84
N GLY A 301 9.68 -1.59 4.67
CA GLY A 301 9.78 -2.58 3.60
C GLY A 301 10.47 -2.05 2.34
N ILE A 302 10.50 -2.87 1.29
CA ILE A 302 11.24 -2.59 0.04
C ILE A 302 10.81 -1.29 -0.69
N HIS A 303 9.59 -0.83 -0.45
CA HIS A 303 9.04 0.41 -1.02
C HIS A 303 9.26 1.64 -0.14
N SER A 304 10.13 1.56 0.88
CA SER A 304 10.39 2.67 1.78
C SER A 304 11.08 3.84 1.09
N SER A 305 10.72 5.07 1.47
CA SER A 305 11.41 6.29 1.08
C SER A 305 12.28 6.83 2.22
N LYS A 306 13.26 7.67 1.88
CA LYS A 306 14.10 8.33 2.90
C LYS A 306 13.24 9.17 3.84
N GLY A 307 13.43 8.98 5.14
CA GLY A 307 12.71 9.70 6.20
C GLY A 307 11.35 9.08 6.60
N MET A 308 10.99 7.92 6.04
CA MET A 308 9.84 7.15 6.53
C MET A 308 10.15 6.56 7.92
N ASP A 309 9.24 6.74 8.87
CA ASP A 309 9.41 6.27 10.24
C ASP A 309 9.03 4.79 10.41
N ILE A 310 7.88 4.38 9.89
CA ILE A 310 7.38 3.00 9.96
C ILE A 310 6.58 2.65 8.71
N GLY A 311 6.68 1.41 8.26
CA GLY A 311 5.88 0.89 7.15
C GLY A 311 4.41 0.71 7.55
N GLY A 312 3.49 0.97 6.62
CA GLY A 312 2.05 0.84 6.89
C GLY A 312 1.61 -0.59 7.25
N ASN A 313 2.27 -1.63 6.73
CA ASN A 313 2.00 -3.02 7.12
C ASN A 313 2.43 -3.28 8.57
N THR A 314 3.63 -2.84 8.92
CA THR A 314 4.20 -2.95 10.26
C THR A 314 3.36 -2.21 11.28
N GLU A 315 2.92 -0.98 10.99
CA GLU A 315 2.02 -0.23 11.87
C GLU A 315 0.70 -0.95 12.15
N ASN A 316 0.03 -1.48 11.12
CA ASN A 316 -1.24 -2.19 11.29
C ASN A 316 -1.07 -3.44 12.15
N LEU A 317 -0.02 -4.23 11.90
CA LEU A 317 0.30 -5.41 12.70
C LEU A 317 0.70 -5.04 14.12
N LEU A 318 1.46 -3.95 14.30
CA LEU A 318 1.85 -3.41 15.60
C LEU A 318 0.64 -3.11 16.48
N ARG A 319 -0.48 -2.65 15.91
CA ARG A 319 -1.71 -2.39 16.65
C ARG A 319 -2.58 -3.62 16.82
N LEU A 320 -2.71 -4.46 15.79
CA LEU A 320 -3.78 -5.46 15.71
C LEU A 320 -3.36 -6.90 15.99
N ALA A 321 -2.06 -7.22 15.89
CA ALA A 321 -1.58 -8.58 16.13
C ALA A 321 -1.74 -8.96 17.62
N PRO A 322 -2.23 -10.18 17.92
CA PRO A 322 -2.52 -10.64 19.28
C PRO A 322 -1.31 -11.32 19.96
N CYS A 323 -0.10 -11.14 19.46
CA CYS A 323 1.12 -11.80 19.94
C CYS A 323 2.25 -10.77 20.11
N ASN A 324 3.36 -11.18 20.72
CA ASN A 324 4.57 -10.36 20.83
C ASN A 324 5.13 -10.03 19.44
N ILE A 325 5.72 -8.85 19.28
CA ILE A 325 6.20 -8.37 17.98
C ILE A 325 7.65 -7.92 18.11
N LEU A 326 8.54 -8.48 17.30
CA LEU A 326 9.89 -7.97 17.11
C LEU A 326 9.94 -7.16 15.82
N MET A 327 10.15 -5.86 15.95
CA MET A 327 10.32 -4.94 14.83
C MET A 327 11.80 -4.69 14.60
N MET A 328 12.26 -5.00 13.40
CA MET A 328 13.68 -5.00 13.02
C MET A 328 14.11 -3.67 12.40
N GLU A 329 15.21 -3.13 12.90
CA GLU A 329 16.03 -2.16 12.19
C GLU A 329 17.28 -2.80 11.59
N THR A 330 17.81 -3.83 12.24
CA THR A 330 19.03 -4.51 11.80
C THR A 330 18.86 -5.02 10.37
N GLU A 331 19.74 -4.57 9.48
CA GLU A 331 19.75 -4.93 8.07
C GLU A 331 20.66 -6.12 7.83
N PHE A 332 20.20 -7.06 7.00
CA PHE A 332 21.02 -8.15 6.49
C PHE A 332 20.75 -8.34 5.00
N SER A 333 21.81 -8.21 4.19
CA SER A 333 21.74 -8.48 2.76
C SER A 333 22.06 -9.96 2.50
N PRO A 334 21.16 -10.72 1.86
CA PRO A 334 21.46 -12.09 1.47
C PRO A 334 22.71 -12.18 0.57
N PRO A 335 23.45 -13.30 0.61
CA PRO A 335 24.58 -13.50 -0.29
C PRO A 335 24.18 -13.30 -1.76
N VAL A 336 24.98 -12.52 -2.51
CA VAL A 336 24.75 -12.20 -3.93
C VAL A 336 24.47 -13.45 -4.76
N GLN A 337 25.09 -14.58 -4.41
CA GLN A 337 24.89 -15.85 -5.11
C GLN A 337 23.45 -16.36 -5.03
N TYR A 338 22.78 -16.19 -3.89
CA TYR A 338 21.40 -16.64 -3.70
C TYR A 338 20.43 -15.72 -4.45
N GLN A 339 20.66 -14.41 -4.38
CA GLN A 339 19.90 -13.42 -5.16
C GLN A 339 20.04 -13.67 -6.66
N ALA A 340 21.25 -13.98 -7.13
CA ALA A 340 21.55 -14.20 -8.53
C ALA A 340 20.88 -15.45 -9.12
N GLU A 341 20.76 -16.50 -8.30
CA GLU A 341 20.15 -17.77 -8.71
C GLU A 341 18.61 -17.69 -8.72
N GLU A 342 17.99 -17.01 -7.74
CA GLU A 342 16.53 -17.02 -7.56
C GLU A 342 15.81 -15.82 -8.19
N THR A 343 16.43 -14.65 -8.23
CA THR A 343 15.75 -13.40 -8.65
C THR A 343 15.98 -13.06 -10.12
N ILE A 344 17.08 -13.54 -10.73
CA ILE A 344 17.43 -13.16 -12.11
C ILE A 344 16.85 -14.13 -13.14
N GLY A 345 15.96 -13.60 -13.97
CA GLY A 345 15.50 -14.28 -15.18
C GLY A 345 16.57 -14.31 -16.28
N TRP A 346 16.44 -15.24 -17.23
CA TRP A 346 17.18 -15.19 -18.49
C TRP A 346 16.19 -15.14 -19.64
N THR A 347 16.49 -14.37 -20.70
CA THR A 347 15.70 -14.49 -21.92
C THR A 347 16.00 -15.82 -22.61
N LEU A 348 15.09 -16.24 -23.49
CA LEU A 348 15.27 -17.42 -24.32
C LEU A 348 16.53 -17.29 -25.18
N GLU A 349 16.79 -16.11 -25.75
CA GLU A 349 17.95 -15.84 -26.60
C GLU A 349 19.25 -15.93 -25.80
N ALA A 350 19.28 -15.37 -24.59
CA ALA A 350 20.45 -15.45 -23.71
C ALA A 350 20.73 -16.90 -23.28
N ARG A 351 19.69 -17.67 -22.93
CA ARG A 351 19.81 -19.11 -22.62
C ARG A 351 20.30 -19.93 -23.82
N GLN A 352 19.79 -19.63 -25.02
CA GLN A 352 20.27 -20.28 -26.23
C GLN A 352 21.72 -19.89 -26.53
N GLY A 353 22.10 -18.63 -26.30
CA GLY A 353 23.47 -18.16 -26.38
C GLY A 353 24.42 -18.95 -25.47
N MET A 354 24.01 -19.26 -24.25
CA MET A 354 24.81 -20.07 -23.32
C MET A 354 25.07 -21.51 -23.77
N LYS A 355 24.28 -22.05 -24.72
CA LYS A 355 24.57 -23.38 -25.30
C LYS A 355 25.89 -23.39 -26.09
N LYS A 356 26.35 -22.24 -26.58
CA LYS A 356 27.65 -22.09 -27.26
C LYS A 356 28.83 -22.21 -26.30
N VAL A 357 28.61 -22.01 -25.00
CA VAL A 357 29.64 -22.23 -23.97
C VAL A 357 29.83 -23.73 -23.76
N PRO A 358 31.08 -24.24 -23.71
CA PRO A 358 31.37 -25.64 -23.45
C PRO A 358 30.70 -26.14 -22.17
N GLU A 359 30.20 -27.38 -22.19
CA GLU A 359 29.38 -27.93 -21.11
C GLU A 359 30.07 -27.90 -19.74
N MET A 360 31.37 -28.23 -19.69
CA MET A 360 32.19 -28.15 -18.46
C MET A 360 32.27 -26.73 -17.86
N ALA A 361 32.19 -25.68 -18.67
CA ALA A 361 32.34 -24.29 -18.22
C ALA A 361 30.99 -23.56 -18.09
N ARG A 362 29.90 -24.13 -18.63
CA ARG A 362 28.59 -23.48 -18.72
C ARG A 362 28.02 -23.11 -17.36
N GLY A 363 28.12 -24.00 -16.38
CA GLY A 363 27.64 -23.73 -15.01
C GLY A 363 28.38 -22.58 -14.33
N VAL A 364 29.72 -22.55 -14.45
CA VAL A 364 30.57 -21.49 -13.89
C VAL A 364 30.30 -20.15 -14.59
N ALA A 365 30.19 -20.16 -15.93
CA ALA A 365 29.91 -18.97 -16.71
C ALA A 365 28.52 -18.38 -16.41
N MET A 366 27.48 -19.22 -16.33
CA MET A 366 26.13 -18.77 -15.96
C MET A 366 26.13 -18.11 -14.58
N LYS A 367 26.79 -18.74 -13.58
CA LYS A 367 26.88 -18.19 -12.23
C LYS A 367 27.63 -16.86 -12.19
N ALA A 368 28.73 -16.72 -12.92
CA ALA A 368 29.50 -15.48 -12.98
C ALA A 368 28.71 -14.34 -13.65
N ILE A 369 27.98 -14.64 -14.74
CA ILE A 369 27.12 -13.66 -15.42
C ILE A 369 25.97 -13.23 -14.50
N GLN A 370 25.36 -14.17 -13.77
CA GLN A 370 24.31 -13.89 -12.80
C GLN A 370 24.80 -13.00 -11.66
N GLN A 371 25.96 -13.28 -11.08
CA GLN A 371 26.56 -12.44 -10.03
C GLN A 371 26.84 -11.02 -10.53
N HIS A 372 27.41 -10.89 -11.73
CA HIS A 372 27.63 -9.58 -12.35
C HIS A 372 26.31 -8.84 -12.61
N ALA A 373 25.29 -9.57 -13.07
CA ALA A 373 23.98 -9.00 -13.31
C ALA A 373 23.31 -8.48 -12.02
N VAL A 374 23.41 -9.18 -10.89
CA VAL A 374 22.93 -8.66 -9.59
C VAL A 374 23.70 -7.41 -9.19
N ALA A 375 25.04 -7.45 -9.28
CA ALA A 375 25.88 -6.33 -8.86
C ALA A 375 25.59 -5.04 -9.64
N GLU A 376 25.23 -5.16 -10.91
CA GLU A 376 24.86 -4.04 -11.79
C GLU A 376 23.35 -3.70 -11.73
N GLY A 377 22.56 -4.42 -10.92
CA GLY A 377 21.13 -4.15 -10.74
C GLY A 377 20.22 -4.67 -11.87
N TYR A 378 20.69 -5.61 -12.69
CA TYR A 378 19.86 -6.24 -13.72
C TYR A 378 18.94 -7.31 -13.12
N THR A 379 17.64 -7.22 -13.39
CA THR A 379 16.64 -8.24 -13.02
C THR A 379 16.47 -9.34 -14.08
N MET A 380 17.04 -9.12 -15.26
CA MET A 380 16.90 -10.00 -16.41
C MET A 380 18.20 -10.03 -17.24
N ILE A 381 18.77 -11.22 -17.44
CA ILE A 381 19.94 -11.43 -18.30
C ILE A 381 19.52 -11.58 -19.76
N THR A 382 19.65 -10.49 -20.50
CA THR A 382 19.51 -10.47 -21.97
C THR A 382 20.84 -10.82 -22.64
N SER A 383 20.82 -11.13 -23.94
CA SER A 383 22.05 -11.38 -24.70
C SER A 383 23.06 -10.23 -24.59
N GLY A 384 22.59 -8.98 -24.51
CA GLY A 384 23.45 -7.82 -24.30
C GLY A 384 24.09 -7.77 -22.91
N VAL A 385 23.37 -8.20 -21.86
CA VAL A 385 23.94 -8.32 -20.51
C VAL A 385 24.99 -9.44 -20.46
N VAL A 386 24.75 -10.57 -21.14
CA VAL A 386 25.75 -11.64 -21.30
C VAL A 386 27.03 -11.10 -21.94
N GLU A 387 26.92 -10.35 -23.04
CA GLU A 387 28.08 -9.78 -23.73
C GLU A 387 28.85 -8.78 -22.86
N LYS A 388 28.14 -7.92 -22.11
CA LYS A 388 28.76 -6.99 -21.16
C LYS A 388 29.47 -7.72 -20.04
N ALA A 389 28.83 -8.71 -19.43
CA ALA A 389 29.40 -9.53 -18.36
C ALA A 389 30.65 -10.29 -18.84
N VAL A 390 30.58 -10.92 -20.01
CA VAL A 390 31.72 -11.61 -20.65
C VAL A 390 32.86 -10.63 -20.92
N ARG A 391 32.55 -9.42 -21.37
CA ARG A 391 33.55 -8.36 -21.61
C ARG A 391 34.21 -7.86 -20.33
N ALA A 392 33.47 -7.79 -19.22
CA ALA A 392 33.98 -7.34 -17.93
C ALA A 392 34.77 -8.43 -17.18
N LEU A 393 34.36 -9.70 -17.30
CA LEU A 393 34.90 -10.81 -16.50
C LEU A 393 36.09 -11.53 -17.16
N LEU A 394 36.22 -11.51 -18.50
CA LEU A 394 37.26 -12.27 -19.20
C LEU A 394 38.40 -11.39 -19.76
N PRO A 395 39.66 -11.79 -19.54
CA PRO A 395 40.82 -11.13 -20.16
C PRO A 395 40.77 -11.19 -21.69
N PRO A 396 41.39 -10.22 -22.41
CA PRO A 396 41.39 -10.17 -23.87
C PRO A 396 41.88 -11.47 -24.54
N GLN A 397 42.87 -12.12 -23.92
CA GLN A 397 43.49 -13.36 -24.40
C GLN A 397 42.54 -14.57 -24.32
N ALA A 398 41.71 -14.65 -23.28
CA ALA A 398 40.72 -15.72 -23.11
C ALA A 398 39.52 -15.56 -24.07
N ARG A 399 39.19 -14.32 -24.44
CA ARG A 399 38.13 -14.00 -25.42
C ARG A 399 38.51 -14.44 -26.83
N ALA A 400 39.77 -14.20 -27.21
CA ALA A 400 40.33 -14.67 -28.48
C ALA A 400 40.41 -16.21 -28.56
N ALA A 401 40.83 -16.87 -27.48
CA ALA A 401 40.94 -18.34 -27.44
C ALA A 401 39.59 -19.08 -27.50
N MET A 402 38.49 -18.43 -27.10
CA MET A 402 37.13 -18.97 -27.22
C MET A 402 36.44 -18.66 -28.57
N GLY A 403 37.16 -18.08 -29.53
CA GLY A 403 36.61 -17.73 -30.84
C GLY A 403 35.55 -16.62 -30.78
N ILE A 404 35.56 -15.80 -29.71
CA ILE A 404 34.73 -14.60 -29.60
C ILE A 404 35.50 -13.46 -30.27
N ASP A 405 35.72 -13.57 -31.57
CA ASP A 405 36.26 -12.50 -32.41
C ASP A 405 35.12 -11.60 -32.85
N ILE A 406 34.99 -10.43 -32.20
CA ILE A 406 34.27 -9.29 -32.78
C ILE A 406 35.29 -8.53 -33.62
N THR A 407 35.67 -9.09 -34.75
CA THR A 407 36.42 -8.36 -35.77
C THR A 407 35.44 -7.50 -36.54
N SER A 408 35.65 -6.18 -36.45
CA SER A 408 35.13 -5.17 -37.36
C SER A 408 35.20 -5.65 -38.82
N SER A 409 34.04 -5.89 -39.44
CA SER A 409 33.90 -6.09 -40.88
C SER A 409 33.02 -4.97 -41.46
N THR A 410 33.67 -3.87 -41.81
CA THR A 410 33.21 -2.93 -42.83
C THR A 410 33.50 -3.53 -44.20
N SER A 411 32.46 -4.04 -44.85
CA SER A 411 32.38 -4.15 -46.32
C SER A 411 30.91 -3.97 -46.70
N GLY A 412 30.60 -2.79 -47.22
CA GLY A 412 29.26 -2.41 -47.63
C GLY A 412 28.79 -3.22 -48.83
N GLU A 413 27.75 -4.01 -48.61
CA GLU A 413 26.54 -4.00 -49.40
C GLU A 413 25.39 -3.90 -48.38
N THR A 414 24.92 -2.68 -48.16
CA THR A 414 23.73 -2.38 -47.37
C THR A 414 22.50 -2.93 -48.09
N GLU A 415 22.15 -4.18 -47.84
CA GLU A 415 20.75 -4.61 -47.80
C GLU A 415 20.29 -4.57 -46.34
N ALA A 416 20.02 -3.33 -45.94
CA ALA A 416 19.18 -2.97 -44.83
C ALA A 416 17.84 -3.74 -44.92
N SER A 417 17.64 -4.67 -44.00
CA SER A 417 16.40 -4.69 -43.22
C SER A 417 16.63 -3.89 -41.93
N GLU A 418 17.25 -2.71 -42.04
CA GLU A 418 16.83 -1.61 -41.18
C GLU A 418 15.37 -1.38 -41.57
N THR A 419 14.45 -1.51 -40.63
CA THR A 419 13.15 -0.87 -40.82
C THR A 419 13.43 0.62 -40.97
N PHE A 420 13.51 1.10 -42.22
CA PHE A 420 13.53 2.52 -42.54
C PHE A 420 12.31 3.14 -41.86
N GLN A 421 12.54 3.83 -40.75
CA GLN A 421 11.48 4.61 -40.12
C GLN A 421 11.41 5.93 -40.88
N LEU A 422 10.75 5.88 -42.05
CA LEU A 422 10.43 7.08 -42.81
C LEU A 422 9.66 8.03 -41.89
N THR A 423 10.23 9.21 -41.76
CA THR A 423 9.72 10.24 -40.88
C THR A 423 9.09 11.32 -41.76
N PHE A 424 7.78 11.49 -41.62
CA PHE A 424 6.96 12.37 -42.46
C PHE A 424 6.67 13.66 -41.74
N GLN A 425 7.20 14.77 -42.27
CA GLN A 425 6.97 16.10 -41.77
C GLN A 425 5.81 16.75 -42.52
N CYS A 426 4.83 17.28 -41.77
CA CYS A 426 3.75 18.08 -42.36
C CYS A 426 4.33 19.40 -42.91
N PRO A 427 4.03 19.80 -44.15
CA PRO A 427 4.56 21.04 -44.72
C PRO A 427 3.98 22.30 -44.06
N SER A 428 2.80 22.19 -43.44
CA SER A 428 2.06 23.33 -42.88
C SER A 428 2.47 23.64 -41.43
N CYS A 429 2.49 22.61 -40.56
CA CYS A 429 2.80 22.78 -39.14
C CYS A 429 4.10 22.10 -38.68
N GLN A 430 4.84 21.50 -39.61
CA GLN A 430 6.11 20.81 -39.35
C GLN A 430 6.04 19.62 -38.37
N TYR A 431 4.84 19.18 -37.99
CA TYR A 431 4.63 17.99 -37.15
C TYR A 431 5.22 16.74 -37.82
N VAL A 432 5.95 15.97 -37.03
CA VAL A 432 6.76 14.85 -37.48
C VAL A 432 6.08 13.54 -37.11
N HIS A 433 5.73 12.74 -38.12
CA HIS A 433 5.07 11.45 -37.96
C HIS A 433 6.05 10.32 -38.27
N HIS A 434 6.23 9.39 -37.35
CA HIS A 434 7.13 8.24 -37.52
C HIS A 434 6.36 7.01 -38.05
N HIS A 435 7.08 6.13 -38.73
CA HIS A 435 6.67 4.77 -39.12
C HIS A 435 5.69 4.61 -40.31
N GLN A 436 4.67 5.48 -40.49
CA GLN A 436 3.74 5.42 -41.63
C GLN A 436 3.26 6.82 -42.08
N ARG A 437 2.96 6.99 -43.38
CA ARG A 437 2.49 8.28 -43.94
C ARG A 437 1.02 8.53 -43.53
N PRO A 438 0.73 9.59 -42.77
CA PRO A 438 -0.64 9.87 -42.34
C PRO A 438 -1.52 10.41 -43.49
N ILE A 439 -2.80 10.01 -43.53
CA ILE A 439 -3.78 10.50 -44.52
C ILE A 439 -4.20 11.95 -44.23
N LYS A 440 -4.18 12.38 -42.97
CA LYS A 440 -4.36 13.77 -42.53
C LYS A 440 -3.43 14.09 -41.34
N CYS A 441 -2.92 15.32 -41.26
CA CYS A 441 -2.13 15.76 -40.12
C CYS A 441 -2.99 15.82 -38.85
N PRO A 442 -2.60 15.19 -37.72
CA PRO A 442 -3.38 15.23 -36.48
C PRO A 442 -3.34 16.60 -35.79
N VAL A 443 -2.38 17.46 -36.13
CA VAL A 443 -2.22 18.79 -35.53
C VAL A 443 -2.99 19.86 -36.31
N CYS A 444 -2.91 19.87 -37.64
CA CYS A 444 -3.51 20.94 -38.45
C CYS A 444 -4.51 20.46 -39.52
N GLY A 445 -4.75 19.16 -39.66
CA GLY A 445 -5.76 18.60 -40.57
C GLY A 445 -5.36 18.47 -42.05
N GLU A 446 -4.15 18.89 -42.44
CA GLU A 446 -3.65 18.90 -43.83
C GLU A 446 -3.66 17.51 -44.49
N GLU A 447 -4.09 17.40 -45.76
CA GLU A 447 -4.27 16.12 -46.45
C GLU A 447 -2.95 15.48 -46.93
N GLY A 448 -2.86 14.16 -46.78
CA GLY A 448 -1.64 13.35 -46.76
C GLY A 448 -0.75 13.35 -48.01
N ARG A 449 -1.14 14.01 -49.11
CA ARG A 449 -0.37 14.00 -50.37
C ARG A 449 0.87 14.92 -50.33
N GLY A 450 0.92 15.90 -49.42
CA GLY A 450 1.99 16.91 -49.34
C GLY A 450 3.11 16.70 -48.30
N PHE A 451 3.12 15.59 -47.55
CA PHE A 451 4.11 15.38 -46.47
C PHE A 451 5.54 15.20 -47.00
N ARG A 452 6.49 15.94 -46.41
CA ARG A 452 7.94 15.92 -46.70
C ARG A 452 8.61 14.76 -45.95
N ILE A 453 9.54 14.05 -46.57
CA ILE A 453 10.21 12.89 -45.96
C ILE A 453 11.59 13.33 -45.46
N LEU A 454 11.93 13.01 -44.21
CA LEU A 454 13.24 13.26 -43.61
C LEU A 454 13.93 11.94 -43.28
N ASP A 455 15.20 11.83 -43.64
CA ASP A 455 16.07 10.69 -43.39
C ASP A 455 16.95 10.97 -42.16
N SER A 456 16.97 10.07 -41.18
CA SER A 456 17.63 10.28 -39.89
C SER A 456 18.54 9.09 -39.55
N SER A 457 19.77 9.13 -40.04
CA SER A 457 20.87 8.28 -39.55
C SER A 457 21.64 9.00 -38.42
N PRO A 458 22.11 8.30 -37.37
CA PRO A 458 22.84 8.92 -36.27
C PRO A 458 24.29 9.24 -36.66
N LEU A 459 24.70 10.50 -36.49
CA LEU A 459 26.07 10.97 -36.72
C LEU A 459 27.00 10.61 -35.55
N THR A 460 28.19 10.14 -35.92
CA THR A 460 29.39 9.81 -35.11
C THR A 460 30.00 11.02 -34.38
N GLU A 461 30.69 10.74 -33.27
CA GLU A 461 31.36 11.67 -32.34
C GLU A 461 32.34 12.70 -32.95
N SER A 462 32.28 13.95 -32.45
CA SER A 462 33.39 14.88 -32.03
C SER A 462 32.96 16.36 -32.20
N PRO A 463 33.55 17.38 -31.53
CA PRO A 463 34.49 17.42 -30.40
C PRO A 463 33.98 18.28 -29.20
N GLN A 464 34.74 18.25 -28.10
CA GLN A 464 34.53 18.96 -26.83
C GLN A 464 34.06 20.44 -26.98
N GLN A 465 32.84 20.74 -26.54
CA GLN A 465 32.43 22.10 -26.18
C GLN A 465 32.38 22.20 -24.66
N GLN A 466 33.30 22.97 -24.07
CA GLN A 466 33.32 23.27 -22.63
C GLN A 466 32.10 24.10 -22.27
N GLY A 467 31.10 23.46 -21.66
CA GLY A 467 29.94 24.16 -21.09
C GLY A 467 29.97 24.20 -19.57
N ILE A 468 29.26 25.16 -18.99
CA ILE A 468 29.11 25.31 -17.54
C ILE A 468 27.83 24.58 -17.14
N THR A 469 27.96 23.54 -16.31
CA THR A 469 26.82 22.80 -15.79
C THR A 469 26.24 23.54 -14.58
N GLU A 470 24.96 23.88 -14.67
CA GLU A 470 24.23 24.56 -13.61
C GLU A 470 22.99 23.76 -13.19
N THR A 471 22.54 24.00 -11.96
CA THR A 471 21.28 23.43 -11.47
C THR A 471 20.11 24.29 -11.93
N THR A 472 19.14 23.66 -12.56
CA THR A 472 17.89 24.27 -13.07
C THR A 472 16.91 24.56 -11.94
N PHE A 473 15.84 25.31 -12.23
CA PHE A 473 14.82 25.65 -11.22
C PHE A 473 14.13 24.41 -10.59
N ASP A 474 14.10 23.28 -11.29
CA ASP A 474 13.50 22.01 -10.86
C ASP A 474 14.54 21.03 -10.27
N GLY A 475 15.77 21.47 -10.02
CA GLY A 475 16.81 20.69 -9.34
C GLY A 475 17.59 19.70 -10.22
N ARG A 476 17.47 19.80 -11.55
CA ARG A 476 18.22 18.97 -12.53
C ARG A 476 19.48 19.69 -12.99
N GLN A 477 20.39 18.96 -13.66
CA GLN A 477 21.60 19.56 -14.22
C GLN A 477 21.49 19.79 -15.73
N LEU A 478 21.77 21.01 -16.18
CA LEU A 478 21.85 21.40 -17.59
C LEU A 478 23.15 22.13 -17.86
N THR A 479 23.74 21.89 -19.03
CA THR A 479 25.02 22.49 -19.43
C THR A 479 24.78 23.68 -20.36
N TRP A 480 25.33 24.84 -20.07
CA TRP A 480 25.24 26.02 -20.93
C TRP A 480 26.54 26.22 -21.70
N THR A 481 26.47 26.54 -22.99
CA THR A 481 27.68 27.01 -23.68
C THR A 481 28.05 28.42 -23.17
N PRO A 482 29.35 28.77 -23.11
CA PRO A 482 29.80 30.09 -22.66
C PRO A 482 29.14 31.24 -23.43
N GLU A 483 28.91 31.04 -24.73
CA GLU A 483 28.28 32.00 -25.63
C GLU A 483 26.78 32.16 -25.33
N ALA A 484 26.07 31.05 -25.04
CA ALA A 484 24.67 31.08 -24.61
C ALA A 484 24.51 31.87 -23.31
N ARG A 485 25.43 31.66 -22.36
CA ARG A 485 25.44 32.36 -21.08
C ARG A 485 25.74 33.84 -21.24
N MET A 486 26.70 34.18 -22.09
CA MET A 486 27.04 35.55 -22.40
C MET A 486 25.84 36.28 -23.04
N ARG A 487 25.10 35.62 -23.93
CA ARG A 487 23.92 36.21 -24.59
C ARG A 487 22.74 36.38 -23.62
N LEU A 488 22.49 35.41 -22.73
CA LEU A 488 21.53 35.58 -21.64
C LEU A 488 21.90 36.76 -20.72
N ASN A 489 23.20 37.00 -20.49
CA ASN A 489 23.68 38.10 -19.67
C ASN A 489 23.49 39.49 -20.31
N HIS A 490 23.32 39.57 -21.63
CA HIS A 490 23.02 40.83 -22.33
C HIS A 490 21.55 41.26 -22.20
N VAL A 491 20.68 40.36 -21.72
CA VAL A 491 19.31 40.72 -21.33
C VAL A 491 19.37 41.49 -20.00
N PRO A 492 18.70 42.64 -19.87
CA PRO A 492 18.70 43.43 -18.63
C PRO A 492 18.33 42.57 -17.41
N PRO A 493 19.04 42.72 -16.27
CA PRO A 493 18.74 41.95 -15.07
C PRO A 493 17.34 42.31 -14.53
N GLY A 494 16.55 41.30 -14.21
CA GLY A 494 15.16 41.42 -13.74
C GLY A 494 14.31 40.21 -14.15
N ASP A 495 13.00 40.28 -13.95
CA ASP A 495 12.06 39.17 -14.19
C ASP A 495 12.09 38.64 -15.62
N ALA A 496 12.31 39.51 -16.61
CA ALA A 496 12.38 39.13 -18.02
C ALA A 496 13.53 38.15 -18.33
N ARG A 497 14.69 38.32 -17.68
CA ARG A 497 15.85 37.43 -17.87
C ARG A 497 15.64 36.09 -17.17
N GLU A 498 15.00 36.09 -16.01
CA GLU A 498 14.69 34.85 -15.28
C GLU A 498 13.59 34.04 -15.99
N GLN A 499 12.56 34.72 -16.52
CA GLN A 499 11.54 34.06 -17.36
C GLN A 499 12.13 33.48 -18.64
N LEU A 500 13.04 34.19 -19.32
CA LEU A 500 13.72 33.66 -20.50
C LEU A 500 14.59 32.44 -20.16
N ARG A 501 15.31 32.49 -19.02
CA ARG A 501 16.08 31.34 -18.52
C ARG A 501 15.19 30.13 -18.26
N ILE A 502 14.07 30.30 -17.54
CA ILE A 502 13.12 29.22 -17.25
C ILE A 502 12.51 28.67 -18.55
N LYS A 503 12.18 29.54 -19.52
CA LYS A 503 11.67 29.13 -20.83
C LYS A 503 12.69 28.26 -21.58
N LEU A 504 13.97 28.61 -21.54
CA LEU A 504 15.05 27.84 -22.14
C LEU A 504 15.29 26.50 -21.43
N GLU A 505 15.32 26.48 -20.09
CA GLU A 505 15.48 25.25 -19.30
C GLU A 505 14.32 24.27 -19.53
N LYS A 506 13.07 24.75 -19.53
CA LYS A 506 11.90 23.92 -19.86
C LYS A 506 11.96 23.36 -21.28
N ARG A 507 12.39 24.15 -22.26
CA ARG A 507 12.55 23.69 -23.65
C ARG A 507 13.61 22.61 -23.77
N ALA A 508 14.74 22.78 -23.11
CA ALA A 508 15.81 21.79 -23.09
C ALA A 508 15.30 20.46 -22.51
N HIS A 509 14.52 20.50 -21.42
CA HIS A 509 13.94 19.30 -20.83
C HIS A 509 12.89 18.62 -21.71
N VAL A 510 11.96 19.37 -22.30
CA VAL A 510 10.92 18.81 -23.19
C VAL A 510 11.52 18.20 -24.46
N ARG A 511 12.63 18.77 -24.95
CA ARG A 511 13.35 18.27 -26.14
C ARG A 511 14.45 17.25 -25.81
N HIS A 512 14.59 16.85 -24.55
CA HIS A 512 15.67 15.96 -24.06
C HIS A 512 17.09 16.44 -24.41
N GLN A 513 17.30 17.75 -24.48
CA GLN A 513 18.62 18.36 -24.71
C GLN A 513 19.35 18.55 -23.38
N GLN A 514 20.59 18.09 -23.29
CA GLN A 514 21.44 18.28 -22.11
C GLN A 514 22.25 19.58 -22.14
N MET A 515 22.24 20.29 -23.28
CA MET A 515 23.03 21.51 -23.49
C MET A 515 22.20 22.64 -24.12
N ILE A 516 22.30 23.84 -23.56
CA ILE A 516 21.70 25.07 -24.10
C ILE A 516 22.77 25.85 -24.85
N THR A 517 22.55 26.03 -26.16
CA THR A 517 23.47 26.72 -27.09
C THR A 517 23.06 28.16 -27.35
N GLU A 518 23.96 28.97 -27.89
CA GLU A 518 23.69 30.39 -28.22
C GLU A 518 22.52 30.56 -29.19
N GLU A 519 22.41 29.68 -30.19
CA GLU A 519 21.30 29.65 -31.15
C GLU A 519 19.95 29.45 -30.46
N SER A 520 19.92 28.65 -29.38
CA SER A 520 18.70 28.40 -28.62
C SER A 520 18.24 29.66 -27.87
N VAL A 521 19.19 30.45 -27.37
CA VAL A 521 18.91 31.75 -26.71
C VAL A 521 18.45 32.77 -27.74
N GLN A 522 19.08 32.81 -28.92
CA GLN A 522 18.71 33.73 -30.00
C GLN A 522 17.31 33.44 -30.53
N ALA A 523 16.98 32.18 -30.79
CA ALA A 523 15.65 31.79 -31.23
C ALA A 523 14.57 32.15 -30.21
N ALA A 524 14.88 32.07 -28.90
CA ALA A 524 13.93 32.47 -27.86
C ALA A 524 13.74 33.98 -27.73
N LEU A 525 14.70 34.79 -28.19
CA LEU A 525 14.63 36.26 -28.24
C LEU A 525 13.93 36.78 -29.51
N GLU A 526 14.00 36.04 -30.61
CA GLU A 526 13.41 36.41 -31.92
C GLU A 526 11.96 35.94 -32.11
N GLU A 527 11.44 35.11 -31.20
CA GLU A 527 10.03 34.71 -31.20
C GLU A 527 9.12 35.86 -30.77
N GLU A 528 8.28 36.35 -31.69
CA GLU A 528 7.12 37.18 -31.32
C GLU A 528 6.12 36.35 -30.49
N PRO A 529 5.50 36.95 -29.45
CA PRO A 529 4.58 36.24 -28.57
C PRO A 529 3.38 35.69 -29.36
N THR A 530 3.20 34.37 -29.32
CA THR A 530 2.04 33.67 -29.89
C THR A 530 0.77 33.97 -29.09
N GLU A 531 -0.36 34.14 -29.79
CA GLU A 531 -1.70 34.53 -29.31
C GLU A 531 -2.37 33.66 -28.21
N ASP A 532 -1.68 32.68 -27.62
CA ASP A 532 -2.17 31.88 -26.47
C ASP A 532 -1.63 32.38 -25.11
N SER A 533 -1.08 33.59 -25.05
CA SER A 533 -0.74 34.27 -23.80
C SER A 533 -1.41 35.64 -23.70
N LEU A 534 -2.72 35.68 -23.48
CA LEU A 534 -3.33 36.83 -22.83
C LEU A 534 -3.02 36.76 -21.33
N SER A 535 -1.78 37.12 -20.96
CA SER A 535 -1.47 37.49 -19.60
C SER A 535 -2.19 38.82 -19.34
N LEU A 536 -3.29 38.79 -18.59
CA LEU A 536 -4.00 39.99 -18.15
C LEU A 536 -2.99 40.95 -17.53
N GLN A 537 -2.94 42.19 -18.03
CA GLN A 537 -1.94 43.16 -17.56
C GLN A 537 -2.39 43.75 -16.23
N TRP A 538 -1.68 43.42 -15.15
CA TRP A 538 -1.96 43.97 -13.82
C TRP A 538 -1.32 45.35 -13.66
N SER A 539 -2.08 46.31 -13.15
CA SER A 539 -1.51 47.58 -12.70
C SER A 539 -0.74 47.42 -11.40
N ASP A 540 0.28 48.28 -11.17
CA ASP A 540 1.05 48.30 -9.92
C ASP A 540 0.16 48.48 -8.67
N GLU A 541 -0.96 49.18 -8.83
CA GLU A 541 -1.94 49.41 -7.77
C GLU A 541 -2.75 48.15 -7.45
N ALA A 542 -3.15 47.39 -8.47
CA ALA A 542 -3.84 46.11 -8.32
C ALA A 542 -2.94 45.05 -7.67
N VAL A 543 -1.66 44.98 -8.05
CA VAL A 543 -0.68 44.06 -7.43
C VAL A 543 -0.45 44.42 -5.96
N LYS A 544 -0.29 45.70 -5.63
CA LYS A 544 -0.20 46.17 -4.24
C LYS A 544 -1.47 45.81 -3.46
N ARG A 545 -2.65 45.91 -4.07
CA ARG A 545 -3.91 45.58 -3.43
C ARG A 545 -4.05 44.07 -3.14
N LEU A 546 -3.58 43.21 -4.04
CA LEU A 546 -3.55 41.75 -3.86
C LEU A 546 -2.52 41.34 -2.80
N SER A 547 -1.36 41.99 -2.73
CA SER A 547 -0.32 41.71 -1.73
C SER A 547 -0.76 41.92 -0.27
N ARG A 548 -1.84 42.70 -0.05
CA ARG A 548 -2.45 42.88 1.28
C ARG A 548 -3.23 41.64 1.74
N VAL A 549 -3.53 40.69 0.85
CA VAL A 549 -4.11 39.38 1.21
C VAL A 549 -2.98 38.48 1.76
N PRO A 550 -3.18 37.78 2.90
CA PRO A 550 -2.18 36.88 3.47
C PRO A 550 -1.66 35.82 2.48
N GLU A 551 -0.37 35.51 2.56
CA GLU A 551 0.29 34.53 1.69
C GLU A 551 -0.26 33.12 1.83
N GLY A 552 -0.09 32.32 0.77
CA GLY A 552 -0.61 30.96 0.67
C GLY A 552 -1.96 30.89 -0.04
N PHE A 553 -2.79 29.93 0.36
CA PHE A 553 -4.05 29.59 -0.31
C PHE A 553 -4.99 30.80 -0.53
N MET A 554 -5.07 31.70 0.45
CA MET A 554 -5.98 32.86 0.41
C MET A 554 -5.59 33.87 -0.68
N ARG A 555 -4.30 34.12 -0.91
CA ARG A 555 -3.83 35.02 -1.98
C ARG A 555 -4.00 34.40 -3.36
N HIS A 556 -3.74 33.10 -3.50
CA HIS A 556 -3.99 32.38 -4.75
C HIS A 556 -5.47 32.38 -5.13
N ALA A 557 -6.37 32.06 -4.19
CA ALA A 557 -7.81 32.07 -4.45
C ALA A 557 -8.35 33.49 -4.78
N ALA A 558 -7.80 34.52 -4.14
CA ALA A 558 -8.10 35.91 -4.44
C ALA A 558 -7.63 36.32 -5.84
N GLN A 559 -6.41 35.92 -6.23
CA GLN A 559 -5.85 36.18 -7.55
C GLN A 559 -6.72 35.52 -8.64
N THR A 560 -7.03 34.23 -8.48
CA THR A 560 -7.88 33.50 -9.43
C THR A 560 -9.27 34.13 -9.55
N SER A 561 -9.88 34.59 -8.46
CA SER A 561 -11.18 35.26 -8.51
C SER A 561 -11.14 36.62 -9.24
N ILE A 562 -10.02 37.34 -9.16
CA ILE A 562 -9.83 38.59 -9.91
C ILE A 562 -9.63 38.31 -11.40
N GLU A 563 -8.83 37.31 -11.74
CA GLU A 563 -8.60 36.90 -13.14
C GLU A 563 -9.89 36.37 -13.79
N GLU A 564 -10.67 35.54 -13.08
CA GLU A 564 -12.00 35.08 -13.52
C GLU A 564 -12.95 36.26 -13.77
N TYR A 565 -12.97 37.25 -12.87
CA TYR A 565 -13.84 38.42 -13.02
C TYR A 565 -13.43 39.27 -14.23
N ALA A 566 -12.13 39.50 -14.44
CA ALA A 566 -11.62 40.22 -15.60
C ALA A 566 -11.97 39.52 -16.92
N LEU A 567 -11.81 38.19 -16.98
CA LEU A 567 -12.17 37.40 -18.15
C LEU A 567 -13.68 37.41 -18.43
N GLU A 568 -14.52 37.31 -17.40
CA GLU A 568 -15.99 37.39 -17.55
C GLU A 568 -16.44 38.76 -18.10
N GLN A 569 -15.74 39.84 -17.74
CA GLN A 569 -16.00 41.18 -18.24
C GLN A 569 -15.26 41.50 -19.55
N GLN A 570 -14.52 40.52 -20.11
CA GLN A 570 -13.69 40.68 -21.31
C GLN A 570 -12.69 41.84 -21.22
N LEU A 571 -12.14 42.07 -20.03
CA LEU A 571 -11.15 43.11 -19.77
C LEU A 571 -9.74 42.54 -19.94
N GLU A 572 -8.88 43.26 -20.65
CA GLU A 572 -7.50 42.84 -20.94
C GLU A 572 -6.50 43.33 -19.87
N CYS A 573 -6.90 44.30 -19.05
CA CYS A 573 -6.11 44.83 -17.95
C CYS A 573 -6.87 44.73 -16.61
N ILE A 574 -6.10 44.45 -15.55
CA ILE A 574 -6.59 44.42 -14.17
C ILE A 574 -6.08 45.68 -13.49
N ASP A 575 -6.94 46.70 -13.46
CA ASP A 575 -6.73 47.90 -12.67
C ASP A 575 -7.22 47.70 -11.22
N LEU A 576 -7.15 48.77 -10.42
CA LEU A 576 -7.56 48.71 -9.01
C LEU A 576 -9.05 48.35 -8.86
N ASP A 577 -9.91 48.86 -9.75
CA ASP A 577 -11.36 48.67 -9.68
C ASP A 577 -11.76 47.22 -10.02
N VAL A 578 -11.08 46.62 -11.00
CA VAL A 578 -11.23 45.20 -11.36
C VAL A 578 -10.76 44.30 -10.21
N ALA A 579 -9.63 44.64 -9.58
CA ALA A 579 -9.11 43.90 -8.44
C ALA A 579 -10.03 44.00 -7.20
N GLU A 580 -10.62 45.17 -6.93
CA GLU A 580 -11.58 45.32 -5.84
C GLU A 580 -12.88 44.55 -6.09
N SER A 581 -13.38 44.58 -7.33
CA SER A 581 -14.57 43.82 -7.74
C SER A 581 -14.36 42.31 -7.62
N GLY A 582 -13.21 41.80 -8.08
CA GLY A 582 -12.84 40.38 -7.92
C GLY A 582 -12.68 39.94 -6.46
N LEU A 583 -12.10 40.81 -5.62
CA LEU A 583 -11.98 40.56 -4.17
C LEU A 583 -13.31 40.63 -3.44
N GLN A 584 -14.21 41.52 -3.87
CA GLN A 584 -15.58 41.57 -3.34
C GLN A 584 -16.34 40.30 -3.69
N ARG A 585 -16.24 39.82 -4.93
CA ARG A 585 -16.80 38.52 -5.33
C ARG A 585 -16.23 37.35 -4.52
N ALA A 586 -14.92 37.36 -4.24
CA ALA A 586 -14.28 36.36 -3.38
C ALA A 586 -14.81 36.43 -1.93
N ARG A 587 -15.02 37.64 -1.40
CA ARG A 587 -15.63 37.86 -0.07
C ARG A 587 -17.09 37.42 -0.04
N GLU A 588 -17.88 37.68 -1.08
CA GLU A 588 -19.28 37.25 -1.16
C GLU A 588 -19.40 35.72 -1.27
N LYS A 589 -18.52 35.06 -2.04
CA LYS A 589 -18.41 33.59 -2.05
C LYS A 589 -18.11 33.06 -0.64
N MET A 590 -17.18 33.70 0.07
CA MET A 590 -16.79 33.33 1.44
C MET A 590 -17.87 33.65 2.48
N GLN A 591 -18.57 34.78 2.33
CA GLN A 591 -19.65 35.23 3.19
C GLN A 591 -20.89 34.36 3.00
N LYS A 592 -21.25 33.97 1.77
CA LYS A 592 -22.28 32.95 1.52
C LYS A 592 -21.94 31.60 2.16
N THR A 593 -20.65 31.27 2.19
CA THR A 593 -20.16 30.07 2.87
C THR A 593 -20.24 30.19 4.41
N MET A 594 -20.18 31.40 4.96
CA MET A 594 -20.29 31.68 6.41
C MET A 594 -21.73 31.95 6.89
N GLU A 595 -22.58 32.59 6.08
CA GLU A 595 -23.99 32.92 6.38
C GLU A 595 -24.92 31.71 6.30
N GLY A 596 -24.48 30.61 5.67
CA GLY A 596 -25.14 29.31 5.76
C GLY A 596 -25.15 28.70 7.18
N GLY A 597 -24.42 29.32 8.13
CA GLY A 597 -24.46 28.98 9.55
C GLY A 597 -25.08 30.11 10.39
N MET A 598 -26.21 29.78 11.06
CA MET A 598 -26.76 30.43 12.28
C MET A 598 -27.82 31.55 12.13
N LYS A 599 -29.13 31.23 12.29
CA LYS A 599 -30.09 31.73 13.35
C LYS A 599 -31.62 31.54 13.02
N PRO A 600 -32.55 31.60 14.03
CA PRO A 600 -33.81 30.84 14.10
C PRO A 600 -35.17 31.63 14.09
N HIS A 601 -36.30 30.86 13.98
CA HIS A 601 -37.76 31.16 14.08
C HIS A 601 -38.41 32.00 12.93
N SER A 602 -39.64 31.79 12.43
CA SER A 602 -40.88 31.05 12.80
C SER A 602 -41.88 30.99 11.60
N GLU A 603 -42.75 29.96 11.60
CA GLU A 603 -44.11 29.82 11.01
C GLU A 603 -44.45 30.08 9.52
N ASP A 604 -45.17 29.07 9.00
CA ASP A 604 -46.11 29.00 7.86
C ASP A 604 -45.66 29.03 6.39
N GLY A 605 -46.15 28.01 5.65
CA GLY A 605 -46.55 28.18 4.24
C GLY A 605 -45.75 27.40 3.17
N ASN A 606 -46.01 26.09 3.08
CA ASN A 606 -46.26 25.32 1.84
C ASN A 606 -45.58 25.77 0.51
N GLU A 607 -44.62 24.98 -0.01
CA GLU A 607 -44.69 24.25 -1.31
C GLU A 607 -43.30 23.87 -1.90
N LYS A 608 -43.11 22.54 -2.01
CA LYS A 608 -42.44 21.72 -3.05
C LYS A 608 -41.03 22.07 -3.61
N HIS A 609 -40.12 21.17 -3.21
CA HIS A 609 -39.29 20.25 -4.01
C HIS A 609 -37.76 20.39 -4.01
N VAL A 610 -37.16 19.35 -3.39
CA VAL A 610 -35.88 18.66 -3.62
C VAL A 610 -34.58 19.46 -3.43
N SER A 611 -34.04 19.36 -2.22
CA SER A 611 -32.59 19.30 -1.99
C SER A 611 -32.22 17.95 -1.34
N THR A 612 -31.08 17.41 -1.76
CA THR A 612 -30.29 16.40 -1.05
C THR A 612 -29.82 16.94 0.29
N ILE A 613 -30.00 16.17 1.37
CA ILE A 613 -29.54 16.47 2.73
C ILE A 613 -28.64 15.30 3.19
N GLU A 614 -27.41 15.63 3.60
CA GLU A 614 -26.53 14.79 4.42
C GLU A 614 -26.88 14.93 5.92
N ASP A 615 -26.44 13.94 6.70
CA ASP A 615 -27.01 13.34 7.92
C ASP A 615 -27.65 14.23 9.01
N ASP A 616 -28.93 13.92 9.31
CA ASP A 616 -29.63 14.24 10.57
C ASP A 616 -29.29 13.17 11.64
N PRO A 617 -28.81 13.55 12.86
CA PRO A 617 -28.52 12.62 13.96
C PRO A 617 -29.72 11.83 14.52
N GLN A 618 -30.93 12.05 14.00
CA GLN A 618 -32.13 11.32 14.41
C GLN A 618 -32.60 10.23 13.42
N THR A 619 -31.89 9.99 12.31
CA THR A 619 -32.27 8.91 11.39
C THR A 619 -31.87 7.53 11.94
N PRO A 620 -32.82 6.57 12.10
CA PRO A 620 -32.49 5.24 12.57
C PRO A 620 -31.55 4.54 11.58
N ASP A 621 -30.57 3.80 12.09
CA ASP A 621 -29.64 3.06 11.25
C ASP A 621 -30.35 1.99 10.43
N VAL A 622 -30.04 1.93 9.13
CA VAL A 622 -30.61 0.94 8.22
C VAL A 622 -29.59 -0.16 7.95
N PHE A 623 -29.98 -1.41 8.17
CA PHE A 623 -29.15 -2.59 7.98
C PHE A 623 -29.69 -3.46 6.85
N GLU A 624 -28.83 -3.86 5.91
CA GLU A 624 -29.15 -4.79 4.83
C GLU A 624 -28.62 -6.18 5.15
N CYS A 625 -29.51 -7.18 5.12
CA CYS A 625 -29.11 -8.57 5.22
C CYS A 625 -28.31 -8.99 3.97
N GLN A 626 -27.06 -9.41 4.16
CA GLN A 626 -26.15 -9.77 3.05
C GLN A 626 -26.55 -11.07 2.34
N LEU A 627 -27.50 -11.82 2.88
CA LEU A 627 -28.02 -13.05 2.26
C LEU A 627 -29.24 -12.79 1.37
N CYS A 628 -30.16 -11.91 1.78
CA CYS A 628 -31.43 -11.71 1.07
C CYS A 628 -31.72 -10.28 0.62
N GLY A 629 -30.88 -9.31 0.98
CA GLY A 629 -31.05 -7.90 0.66
C GLY A 629 -32.20 -7.22 1.42
N PHE A 630 -32.74 -7.85 2.46
CA PHE A 630 -33.81 -7.25 3.26
C PHE A 630 -33.24 -6.15 4.16
N THR A 631 -33.84 -4.97 4.10
CA THR A 631 -33.43 -3.81 4.89
C THR A 631 -34.31 -3.64 6.13
N GLU A 632 -33.68 -3.36 7.27
CA GLU A 632 -34.36 -3.16 8.56
C GLU A 632 -33.82 -1.91 9.25
N GLU A 633 -34.71 -1.07 9.77
CA GLU A 633 -34.38 0.20 10.45
C GLU A 633 -34.29 0.01 11.97
N GLY A 634 -33.29 0.61 12.63
CA GLY A 634 -33.16 0.63 14.09
C GLY A 634 -31.80 0.15 14.60
N LEU A 635 -31.78 -0.61 15.69
CA LEU A 635 -30.55 -1.18 16.27
C LEU A 635 -30.14 -2.46 15.51
N SER A 636 -28.83 -2.71 15.42
CA SER A 636 -28.23 -3.84 14.69
C SER A 636 -29.01 -5.17 14.88
N PRO A 637 -29.67 -5.69 13.83
CA PRO A 637 -30.48 -6.90 13.95
C PRO A 637 -29.62 -8.14 14.15
N LYS A 638 -30.02 -9.02 15.08
CA LYS A 638 -29.31 -10.29 15.32
C LYS A 638 -29.57 -11.36 14.26
N VAL A 639 -30.77 -11.36 13.67
CA VAL A 639 -31.21 -12.31 12.63
C VAL A 639 -32.21 -11.64 11.69
N CYS A 640 -32.14 -11.97 10.41
CA CYS A 640 -33.01 -11.42 9.37
C CYS A 640 -34.42 -11.99 9.48
N ARG A 641 -35.45 -11.13 9.55
CA ARG A 641 -36.85 -11.57 9.62
C ARG A 641 -37.32 -12.34 8.39
N VAL A 642 -36.65 -12.16 7.24
CA VAL A 642 -37.01 -12.81 5.97
C VAL A 642 -36.27 -14.14 5.78
N CYS A 643 -34.94 -14.15 5.95
CA CYS A 643 -34.12 -15.32 5.63
C CYS A 643 -33.37 -15.93 6.83
N GLN A 644 -33.53 -15.37 8.03
CA GLN A 644 -32.88 -15.79 9.28
C GLN A 644 -31.35 -15.76 9.29
N SER A 645 -30.73 -15.13 8.28
CA SER A 645 -29.28 -14.86 8.28
C SER A 645 -28.91 -13.86 9.38
N SER A 646 -27.73 -14.04 9.99
CA SER A 646 -27.15 -13.10 10.95
C SER A 646 -26.18 -12.10 10.32
N ASP A 647 -26.01 -12.16 8.99
CA ASP A 647 -25.04 -11.33 8.28
C ASP A 647 -25.70 -10.05 7.75
N PHE A 648 -25.29 -8.90 8.28
CA PHE A 648 -25.87 -7.59 8.00
C PHE A 648 -24.79 -6.53 7.76
N LYS A 649 -25.06 -5.66 6.78
CA LYS A 649 -24.26 -4.47 6.50
C LYS A 649 -25.05 -3.23 6.87
N ARG A 650 -24.46 -2.32 7.64
CA ARG A 650 -25.03 -0.98 7.88
C ARG A 650 -24.89 -0.15 6.61
N LEU A 651 -26.00 0.39 6.11
CA LEU A 651 -26.03 1.17 4.87
C LEU A 651 -25.72 2.65 5.13
N SER A 652 -24.83 3.22 4.31
CA SER A 652 -24.62 4.68 4.22
C SER A 652 -25.83 5.39 3.63
N MET A 653 -25.95 6.71 3.73
CA MET A 653 -27.10 7.44 3.17
C MET A 653 -27.25 7.29 1.64
N GLU A 654 -26.15 7.26 0.91
CA GLU A 654 -26.19 7.01 -0.54
C GLU A 654 -26.63 5.57 -0.85
N GLU A 655 -26.18 4.59 -0.06
CA GLU A 655 -26.60 3.19 -0.19
C GLU A 655 -28.06 2.97 0.22
N ARG A 656 -28.58 3.69 1.23
CA ARG A 656 -30.00 3.69 1.60
C ARG A 656 -30.88 4.15 0.45
N ARG A 657 -30.42 5.18 -0.29
CA ARG A 657 -31.09 5.73 -1.45
C ARG A 657 -31.18 4.71 -2.60
N ILE A 658 -30.10 3.96 -2.82
CA ILE A 658 -30.03 2.90 -3.85
C ILE A 658 -30.83 1.65 -3.45
N ALA A 659 -30.73 1.22 -2.18
CA ALA A 659 -31.42 0.04 -1.66
C ALA A 659 -32.95 0.20 -1.66
N SER A 660 -33.46 1.40 -1.36
CA SER A 660 -34.89 1.72 -1.42
C SER A 660 -35.48 1.55 -2.83
N ASP A 661 -34.70 1.81 -3.88
CA ASP A 661 -35.16 1.74 -5.27
C ASP A 661 -35.03 0.33 -5.89
N ALA A 662 -34.05 -0.45 -5.43
CA ALA A 662 -33.76 -1.80 -5.93
C ALA A 662 -34.58 -2.91 -5.23
N ALA A 663 -34.91 -2.74 -3.94
CA ALA A 663 -35.60 -3.75 -3.13
C ALA A 663 -37.08 -3.96 -3.52
N PHE A 664 -37.73 -2.97 -4.15
CA PHE A 664 -39.15 -3.00 -4.48
C PHE A 664 -39.48 -3.30 -5.95
N ARG A 665 -38.48 -3.54 -6.82
CA ARG A 665 -38.75 -3.90 -8.22
C ARG A 665 -39.15 -5.37 -8.35
N ILE A 666 -40.40 -5.59 -8.75
CA ILE A 666 -40.88 -6.89 -9.22
C ILE A 666 -40.12 -7.20 -10.52
N LEU A 667 -39.38 -8.30 -10.54
CA LEU A 667 -38.67 -8.75 -11.74
C LEU A 667 -39.63 -9.54 -12.62
N GLU A 668 -39.70 -9.16 -13.89
CA GLU A 668 -40.43 -9.93 -14.89
C GLU A 668 -39.56 -11.08 -15.39
N TRP A 669 -40.11 -12.30 -15.47
CA TRP A 669 -39.40 -13.47 -16.01
C TRP A 669 -39.86 -13.73 -17.44
N GLU A 670 -38.92 -13.98 -18.34
CA GLU A 670 -39.26 -14.57 -19.64
C GLU A 670 -39.71 -16.02 -19.48
N ASP A 671 -40.64 -16.45 -20.33
CA ASP A 671 -41.19 -17.81 -20.29
C ASP A 671 -40.10 -18.88 -20.44
N GLU A 672 -39.12 -18.64 -21.32
CA GLU A 672 -37.97 -19.52 -21.55
C GLU A 672 -37.05 -19.64 -20.31
N ALA A 673 -36.79 -18.52 -19.64
CA ALA A 673 -36.02 -18.47 -18.39
C ALA A 673 -36.75 -19.21 -17.25
N ARG A 674 -38.07 -19.05 -17.20
CA ARG A 674 -38.94 -19.70 -16.21
C ARG A 674 -39.00 -21.20 -16.41
N GLU A 675 -39.14 -21.65 -17.66
CA GLU A 675 -39.12 -23.06 -18.02
C GLU A 675 -37.76 -23.70 -17.68
N ARG A 676 -36.67 -22.97 -17.91
CA ARG A 676 -35.32 -23.43 -17.59
C ARG A 676 -35.08 -23.67 -16.10
N VAL A 677 -35.61 -22.81 -15.23
CA VAL A 677 -35.53 -22.98 -13.77
C VAL A 677 -36.50 -24.06 -13.27
N ASN A 678 -37.64 -24.25 -13.93
CA ASN A 678 -38.60 -25.29 -13.57
C ASN A 678 -38.10 -26.72 -13.80
N ARG A 679 -37.03 -26.91 -14.61
CA ARG A 679 -36.33 -28.20 -14.73
C ARG A 679 -35.63 -28.64 -13.44
N VAL A 680 -35.34 -27.72 -12.51
CA VAL A 680 -34.85 -28.05 -11.16
C VAL A 680 -36.01 -28.68 -10.37
N PRO A 681 -35.84 -29.81 -9.65
CA PRO A 681 -36.90 -30.43 -8.86
C PRO A 681 -37.62 -29.44 -7.91
N SER A 682 -38.94 -29.56 -7.78
CA SER A 682 -39.74 -28.67 -6.93
C SER A 682 -39.36 -28.81 -5.46
N GLY A 683 -39.34 -27.68 -4.75
CA GLY A 683 -38.94 -27.61 -3.34
C GLY A 683 -37.85 -26.56 -3.12
N PHE A 684 -37.12 -26.70 -2.00
CA PHE A 684 -36.10 -25.74 -1.55
C PHE A 684 -35.06 -25.39 -2.62
N MET A 685 -34.56 -26.39 -3.37
CA MET A 685 -33.52 -26.17 -4.39
C MET A 685 -33.99 -25.28 -5.55
N ARG A 686 -35.26 -25.40 -5.98
CA ARG A 686 -35.83 -24.54 -7.04
C ARG A 686 -36.04 -23.11 -6.54
N GLU A 687 -36.52 -22.96 -5.32
CA GLU A 687 -36.74 -21.65 -4.69
C GLU A 687 -35.42 -20.92 -4.44
N MET A 688 -34.41 -21.61 -3.91
CA MET A 688 -33.06 -21.09 -3.73
C MET A 688 -32.40 -20.70 -5.06
N THR A 689 -32.56 -21.52 -6.10
CA THR A 689 -32.03 -21.23 -7.44
C THR A 689 -32.69 -19.98 -8.03
N ARG A 690 -34.02 -19.88 -7.93
CA ARG A 690 -34.78 -18.70 -8.38
C ARG A 690 -34.32 -17.44 -7.65
N ASN A 691 -34.27 -17.47 -6.32
CA ASN A 691 -33.87 -16.32 -5.50
C ASN A 691 -32.44 -15.85 -5.81
N ARG A 692 -31.51 -16.77 -6.06
CA ARG A 692 -30.13 -16.41 -6.44
C ARG A 692 -30.04 -15.79 -7.83
N ILE A 693 -30.86 -16.22 -8.78
CA ILE A 693 -30.94 -15.61 -10.12
C ILE A 693 -31.56 -14.21 -10.02
N GLU A 694 -32.62 -14.02 -9.23
CA GLU A 694 -33.24 -12.72 -9.01
C GLU A 694 -32.31 -11.73 -8.31
N GLN A 695 -31.58 -12.18 -7.28
CA GLN A 695 -30.55 -11.37 -6.63
C GLN A 695 -29.44 -10.96 -7.61
N TRP A 696 -29.03 -11.88 -8.48
CA TRP A 696 -28.03 -11.58 -9.50
C TRP A 696 -28.57 -10.55 -10.50
N ALA A 697 -29.80 -10.70 -10.97
CA ALA A 697 -30.45 -9.72 -11.84
C ALA A 697 -30.56 -8.33 -11.18
N ARG A 698 -30.94 -8.26 -9.90
CA ARG A 698 -31.00 -7.00 -9.12
C ARG A 698 -29.63 -6.35 -8.95
N LYS A 699 -28.60 -7.14 -8.65
CA LYS A 699 -27.21 -6.67 -8.50
C LYS A 699 -26.67 -5.98 -9.76
N PHE A 700 -27.12 -6.42 -10.94
CA PHE A 700 -26.74 -5.82 -12.23
C PHE A 700 -27.79 -4.85 -12.79
N ASN A 701 -28.70 -4.36 -11.94
CA ASN A 701 -29.77 -3.41 -12.25
C ASN A 701 -30.65 -3.83 -13.44
N LYS A 702 -30.90 -5.13 -13.59
CA LYS A 702 -31.77 -5.68 -14.65
C LYS A 702 -33.21 -5.71 -14.15
N SER A 703 -34.13 -5.23 -14.97
CA SER A 703 -35.59 -5.25 -14.69
C SER A 703 -36.28 -6.55 -15.11
N ARG A 704 -35.62 -7.38 -15.94
CA ARG A 704 -36.17 -8.62 -16.49
C ARG A 704 -35.14 -9.75 -16.41
N VAL A 705 -35.58 -10.95 -16.00
CA VAL A 705 -34.77 -12.18 -15.99
C VAL A 705 -34.93 -12.89 -17.34
N THR A 706 -33.89 -12.82 -18.16
CA THR A 706 -33.81 -13.47 -19.48
C THR A 706 -33.12 -14.84 -19.38
N LEU A 707 -33.29 -15.67 -20.41
CA LEU A 707 -32.61 -16.98 -20.47
C LEU A 707 -31.07 -16.82 -20.40
N GLU A 708 -30.52 -15.77 -21.01
CA GLU A 708 -29.09 -15.44 -20.94
C GLU A 708 -28.60 -15.22 -19.50
N ILE A 709 -29.40 -14.57 -18.65
CA ILE A 709 -29.08 -14.37 -17.23
C ILE A 709 -29.15 -15.70 -16.47
N VAL A 710 -30.07 -16.60 -16.83
CA VAL A 710 -30.11 -17.93 -16.20
C VAL A 710 -28.88 -18.75 -16.59
N GLU A 711 -28.53 -18.78 -17.88
CA GLU A 711 -27.40 -19.57 -18.39
C GLU A 711 -26.05 -19.00 -17.95
N ALA A 712 -25.87 -17.69 -17.97
CA ALA A 712 -24.64 -17.07 -17.46
C ALA A 712 -24.45 -17.35 -15.95
N LYS A 713 -25.55 -17.43 -15.18
CA LYS A 713 -25.48 -17.82 -13.78
C LYS A 713 -25.07 -19.28 -13.61
N TYR A 714 -25.67 -20.17 -14.39
CA TYR A 714 -25.34 -21.59 -14.36
C TYR A 714 -23.91 -21.89 -14.81
N ASN A 715 -23.40 -21.17 -15.82
CA ASN A 715 -22.01 -21.28 -16.26
C ASN A 715 -21.05 -20.84 -15.15
N SER A 716 -21.35 -19.74 -14.44
CA SER A 716 -20.53 -19.30 -13.30
C SER A 716 -20.46 -20.35 -12.16
N TRP A 717 -21.48 -21.19 -11.99
CA TRP A 717 -21.46 -22.29 -11.03
C TRP A 717 -20.75 -23.54 -11.56
N GLY A 718 -20.82 -23.78 -12.88
CA GLY A 718 -20.11 -24.86 -13.57
C GLY A 718 -18.60 -24.67 -13.65
N GLU A 719 -18.10 -23.43 -13.69
CA GLU A 719 -16.65 -23.14 -13.68
C GLU A 719 -16.01 -23.41 -12.32
N GLY A 720 -16.71 -23.14 -11.22
CA GLY A 720 -16.24 -23.44 -9.86
C GLY A 720 -16.30 -24.93 -9.46
N SER A 721 -17.00 -25.78 -10.22
CA SER A 721 -17.23 -27.18 -9.86
C SER A 721 -16.39 -28.21 -10.64
N ARG A 722 -15.62 -27.79 -11.65
CA ARG A 722 -14.75 -28.67 -12.46
C ARG A 722 -13.51 -29.20 -11.72
N SER A 723 -13.17 -28.65 -10.55
CA SER A 723 -11.99 -29.03 -9.76
C SER A 723 -12.30 -30.00 -8.60
N LEU A 724 -13.56 -30.42 -8.44
CA LEU A 724 -14.00 -31.21 -7.31
C LEU A 724 -14.16 -32.69 -7.72
N SER A 725 -13.42 -33.57 -7.05
CA SER A 725 -13.50 -35.02 -7.21
C SER A 725 -14.09 -35.68 -5.95
N SER A 726 -14.95 -36.67 -6.15
CA SER A 726 -15.55 -37.48 -5.08
C SER A 726 -14.48 -38.31 -4.38
N ARG A 727 -14.45 -38.28 -3.05
CA ARG A 727 -13.47 -39.00 -2.22
C ARG A 727 -14.04 -40.24 -1.53
N LEU A 728 -15.36 -40.43 -1.51
CA LEU A 728 -16.01 -41.59 -0.91
C LEU A 728 -16.62 -42.52 -1.95
N THR A 729 -16.84 -43.78 -1.56
CA THR A 729 -17.55 -44.78 -2.36
C THR A 729 -19.06 -44.58 -2.26
N TRP A 730 -19.74 -44.45 -3.41
CA TRP A 730 -21.20 -44.31 -3.50
C TRP A 730 -21.85 -45.62 -3.93
N THR A 731 -22.93 -46.02 -3.25
CA THR A 731 -23.73 -47.17 -3.68
C THR A 731 -24.47 -46.88 -4.99
N GLU A 732 -24.84 -47.93 -5.71
CA GLU A 732 -25.48 -47.78 -7.03
C GLU A 732 -26.83 -47.05 -6.94
N ASP A 733 -27.56 -47.25 -5.84
CA ASP A 733 -28.82 -46.57 -5.59
C ASP A 733 -28.64 -45.08 -5.20
N ALA A 734 -27.50 -44.70 -4.60
CA ALA A 734 -27.15 -43.30 -4.32
C ALA A 734 -26.73 -42.56 -5.59
N LYS A 735 -26.02 -43.23 -6.51
CA LYS A 735 -25.63 -42.68 -7.83
C LYS A 735 -26.85 -42.35 -8.69
N VAL A 736 -27.82 -43.25 -8.78
CA VAL A 736 -29.06 -43.01 -9.55
C VAL A 736 -29.86 -41.81 -8.99
N ARG A 737 -29.80 -41.58 -7.68
CA ARG A 737 -30.47 -40.44 -7.04
C ARG A 737 -29.75 -39.12 -7.31
N ILE A 738 -28.41 -39.10 -7.21
CA ILE A 738 -27.62 -37.88 -7.45
C ILE A 738 -27.62 -37.46 -8.93
N GLU A 739 -27.88 -38.38 -9.87
CA GLU A 739 -28.08 -38.05 -11.28
C GLU A 739 -29.28 -37.12 -11.52
N ARG A 740 -30.28 -37.12 -10.62
CA ARG A 740 -31.42 -36.18 -10.66
C ARG A 740 -31.02 -34.74 -10.32
N VAL A 741 -29.84 -34.55 -9.73
CA VAL A 741 -29.25 -33.23 -9.50
C VAL A 741 -28.61 -32.75 -10.81
N PRO A 742 -28.92 -31.52 -11.28
CA PRO A 742 -28.34 -30.97 -12.52
C PRO A 742 -26.81 -31.01 -12.54
N ASP A 743 -26.24 -31.32 -13.71
CA ASP A 743 -24.80 -31.59 -13.91
C ASP A 743 -23.89 -30.49 -13.34
N PHE A 744 -24.29 -29.21 -13.44
CA PHE A 744 -23.47 -28.06 -13.02
C PHE A 744 -23.35 -27.87 -11.50
N ILE A 745 -24.31 -28.37 -10.71
CA ILE A 745 -24.26 -28.36 -9.22
C ILE A 745 -24.00 -29.74 -8.63
N ARG A 746 -24.08 -30.82 -9.43
CA ARG A 746 -23.87 -32.20 -8.96
C ARG A 746 -22.53 -32.39 -8.24
N PRO A 747 -21.36 -31.90 -8.73
CA PRO A 747 -20.10 -32.06 -8.01
C PRO A 747 -20.08 -31.36 -6.65
N MET A 748 -20.75 -30.20 -6.54
CA MET A 748 -20.85 -29.45 -5.29
C MET A 748 -21.74 -30.17 -4.27
N VAL A 749 -22.87 -30.74 -4.72
CA VAL A 749 -23.74 -31.55 -3.86
C VAL A 749 -23.03 -32.82 -3.42
N GLN A 750 -22.26 -33.47 -4.30
CA GLN A 750 -21.46 -34.65 -3.95
C GLN A 750 -20.45 -34.34 -2.84
N VAL A 751 -19.66 -33.27 -2.98
CA VAL A 751 -18.67 -32.88 -1.96
C VAL A 751 -19.30 -32.56 -0.61
N GLU A 752 -20.45 -31.88 -0.60
CA GLU A 752 -21.11 -31.53 0.65
C GLU A 752 -21.75 -32.76 1.33
N VAL A 753 -22.34 -33.68 0.55
CA VAL A 753 -22.83 -34.96 1.06
C VAL A 753 -21.68 -35.79 1.64
N GLU A 754 -20.54 -35.85 0.95
CA GLU A 754 -19.35 -36.55 1.46
C GLU A 754 -18.78 -35.92 2.73
N ARG A 755 -18.77 -34.58 2.81
CA ARG A 755 -18.34 -33.86 4.02
C ARG A 755 -19.23 -34.20 5.21
N GLN A 756 -20.55 -34.25 5.02
CA GLN A 756 -21.48 -34.60 6.10
C GLN A 756 -21.38 -36.09 6.49
N ALA A 757 -21.14 -36.98 5.52
CA ALA A 757 -20.91 -38.40 5.78
C ALA A 757 -19.62 -38.63 6.59
N LEU A 758 -18.53 -37.94 6.25
CA LEU A 758 -17.27 -37.95 7.02
C LEU A 758 -17.45 -37.40 8.43
N GLY A 759 -18.21 -36.31 8.59
CA GLY A 759 -18.53 -35.74 9.90
C GLY A 759 -19.34 -36.68 10.80
N GLN A 760 -20.00 -37.69 10.22
CA GLN A 760 -20.72 -38.75 10.95
C GLN A 760 -19.91 -40.06 11.06
N GLY A 761 -18.64 -40.06 10.64
CA GLY A 761 -17.73 -41.20 10.76
C GLY A 761 -17.99 -42.33 9.76
N MET A 762 -18.60 -42.05 8.61
CA MET A 762 -18.97 -43.08 7.62
C MET A 762 -18.02 -43.12 6.41
N GLU A 763 -17.80 -44.33 5.87
CA GLU A 763 -16.85 -44.60 4.76
C GLU A 763 -17.52 -44.72 3.37
N ALA A 764 -18.85 -44.71 3.30
CA ALA A 764 -19.61 -44.78 2.06
C ALA A 764 -20.94 -44.00 2.14
N VAL A 765 -21.42 -43.51 0.99
CA VAL A 765 -22.70 -42.81 0.88
C VAL A 765 -23.76 -43.75 0.29
N ASP A 766 -24.81 -44.03 1.05
CA ASP A 766 -25.97 -44.81 0.62
C ASP A 766 -27.18 -43.94 0.25
N GLY A 767 -28.18 -44.52 -0.43
CA GLY A 767 -29.36 -43.77 -0.88
C GLY A 767 -30.22 -43.22 0.25
N VAL A 768 -30.27 -43.90 1.40
CA VAL A 768 -31.07 -43.48 2.57
C VAL A 768 -30.44 -42.26 3.24
N MET A 769 -29.12 -42.22 3.30
CA MET A 769 -28.34 -41.10 3.81
C MET A 769 -28.48 -39.88 2.91
N LEU A 770 -28.37 -40.06 1.60
CA LEU A 770 -28.57 -38.98 0.63
C LEU A 770 -29.97 -38.35 0.79
N ASP A 771 -31.01 -39.19 0.87
CA ASP A 771 -32.39 -38.73 1.04
C ASP A 771 -32.56 -37.97 2.38
N ARG A 772 -31.97 -38.47 3.48
CA ARG A 772 -31.98 -37.80 4.79
C ARG A 772 -31.28 -36.44 4.78
N ILE A 773 -30.12 -36.33 4.14
CA ILE A 773 -29.36 -35.07 4.02
C ILE A 773 -30.13 -34.06 3.18
N MET A 774 -30.73 -34.49 2.07
CA MET A 774 -31.56 -33.65 1.22
C MET A 774 -32.82 -33.16 1.94
N GLU A 775 -33.46 -34.01 2.74
CA GLU A 775 -34.59 -33.62 3.60
C GLU A 775 -34.18 -32.62 4.68
N GLN A 776 -33.02 -32.81 5.32
CA GLN A 776 -32.49 -31.88 6.31
C GLN A 776 -32.21 -30.50 5.70
N TRP A 777 -31.62 -30.41 4.50
CA TRP A 777 -31.43 -29.13 3.81
C TRP A 777 -32.75 -28.47 3.45
N GLY A 778 -33.74 -29.26 3.04
CA GLY A 778 -35.10 -28.79 2.80
C GLY A 778 -35.76 -28.20 4.05
N ALA A 779 -35.60 -28.86 5.21
CA ALA A 779 -36.17 -28.42 6.48
C ALA A 779 -35.46 -27.18 7.06
N LEU A 780 -34.13 -27.12 6.98
CA LEU A 780 -33.31 -26.04 7.56
C LEU A 780 -33.17 -24.82 6.63
N LYS A 781 -33.62 -24.92 5.38
CA LYS A 781 -33.41 -23.92 4.31
C LYS A 781 -31.95 -23.46 4.18
N LYS A 782 -30.99 -24.34 4.45
CA LYS A 782 -29.55 -24.05 4.44
C LYS A 782 -28.79 -25.16 3.72
N PHE A 783 -27.89 -24.75 2.82
CA PHE A 783 -27.00 -25.63 2.05
C PHE A 783 -25.65 -25.87 2.75
N HIS A 784 -25.39 -25.18 3.86
CA HIS A 784 -24.19 -25.35 4.68
C HIS A 784 -24.56 -25.40 6.16
N HIS A 785 -24.02 -26.38 6.87
CA HIS A 785 -23.91 -26.31 8.32
C HIS A 785 -22.55 -25.67 8.63
N ALA A 786 -22.56 -24.51 9.27
CA ALA A 786 -21.38 -24.08 10.02
C ALA A 786 -21.20 -25.14 11.13
N SER A 787 -20.17 -25.96 11.01
CA SER A 787 -19.82 -26.85 12.11
C SER A 787 -19.15 -25.97 13.15
N SER A 788 -19.83 -25.80 14.28
CA SER A 788 -19.27 -25.28 15.51
C SER A 788 -18.21 -26.27 15.97
N ALA A 789 -16.95 -25.97 15.69
CA ALA A 789 -15.76 -26.54 16.30
C ALA A 789 -14.73 -25.43 16.46
#